data_AF-A1C8B1-F1
#
_entry.id   AF-A1C8B1-F1
#
_cell.length_a   1.000
_cell.length_b   1.000
_cell.length_c   1.000
_cell.angle_alpha   90.00
_cell.angle_beta   90.00
_cell.angle_gamma   90.00
#
_symmetry.space_group_name_H-M   'P 1'
#
loop_
_entity.id
_entity.type
_entity.pdbx_description
1 polymer ?
#
loop_
_entity_poly.entity_id
_entity_poly.type
_entity_poly.pdbx_seq_one_letter_code
_entity_poly.pdbx_strand_id
1 'polypeptide(L)'
;MPVDKQERVVDTDNIQGSIWPRLPKFAESYLFFKITDKGRFRKHLRDILDNGEITTGTQCENHLRSIGEFEEACAISRRDIPEDDRKPFTAVNIAFTHMGLLKVENPGVEVKFAATLQKDRDAYSTDRINEGLFEKGMFDDLVYEGADSPPALHADFRAPPGNEDKGGLERWEWRVDGVFIVAAHTPKALRKKICDIEDAFSVGDANKASMKIAFRRDGQHRPGANRGKEHFGYEDHISQPKIKGLDDPPAKGEPHACLPGYIFLGHKGDPNMKRGPEWAKEGSFLVFRQLDQKVPEFERFLEQAAPKIPGNNYGGPNGPAKLGAHMMGRWKSGAPVAKAVDEDNPSLAFDNKFDFRPKKSIKGCPFAAHIRKMRPRADKKRDVGTEDDGDSTELPEPDSDESEAEGQEEDASVILRRGITFGPELTEQEKREGRTIEERGIYFTCYQSLIRDGFNFLMTRWASNSSFPEYKTKTFPDGPGMDPFVNQRLRFDHPQGHISLYDGNNSEKTVKLDLGISPWVDQKGGEYFFTPSIKALREQFSTAVSDKEEESLSTKHPTVQELHGRIAQLEDTNMRLEKITHERAQEIESLNAQLNESRQAHQKLLEETGKQSRAILGYAGFTRLDILNQLNDADLRRLKHDVEDTLGSLAEDVNWKQWQRIIHDLDSKYGFKLVYGNGGHYEGQHWREWKAIQHSTSHFKYDRTVAFRNRMGQWCNNMKWDAAGGDAAGCALIWLTFVIQLHDVLQVYKPEVC
;
A
#
# COMPACT_ATOMS: atom_id res chain seq x y z
N MET A 1 -13.17 14.74 15.28
CA MET A 1 -13.00 15.44 13.98
C MET A 1 -11.56 15.34 13.54
N PRO A 2 -11.25 15.35 12.22
CA PRO A 2 -9.88 15.16 11.77
C PRO A 2 -9.05 16.32 12.26
N VAL A 3 -7.75 16.06 12.37
CA VAL A 3 -6.77 17.00 12.91
C VAL A 3 -6.94 18.35 12.22
N ASP A 4 -6.88 19.44 12.99
CA ASP A 4 -7.04 20.78 12.44
C ASP A 4 -6.03 21.01 11.32
N LYS A 5 -6.42 21.72 10.27
CA LYS A 5 -5.64 21.79 9.02
C LYS A 5 -4.21 22.29 9.27
N GLN A 6 -4.02 23.23 10.19
CA GLN A 6 -2.70 23.76 10.56
C GLN A 6 -1.82 22.76 11.33
N GLU A 7 -2.42 21.72 11.92
CA GLU A 7 -1.74 20.69 12.72
C GLU A 7 -1.49 19.40 11.92
N ARG A 8 -1.96 19.33 10.66
CA ARG A 8 -1.83 18.13 9.83
C ARG A 8 -0.38 17.91 9.40
N VAL A 9 0.02 16.64 9.42
CA VAL A 9 1.33 16.21 8.91
C VAL A 9 1.36 16.00 7.39
N VAL A 10 0.19 15.97 6.75
CA VAL A 10 -0.01 15.85 5.29
C VAL A 10 -0.76 17.09 4.82
N ASP A 11 -0.25 17.77 3.80
CA ASP A 11 -0.92 18.94 3.23
C ASP A 11 -2.08 18.53 2.30
N THR A 12 -3.31 18.78 2.76
CA THR A 12 -4.52 18.41 2.02
C THR A 12 -4.78 19.28 0.79
N ASP A 13 -4.11 20.42 0.64
CA ASP A 13 -4.13 21.21 -0.61
C ASP A 13 -3.15 20.65 -1.64
N ASN A 14 -2.12 19.92 -1.20
CA ASN A 14 -1.09 19.38 -2.09
C ASN A 14 -1.35 17.93 -2.51
N ILE A 15 -2.17 17.17 -1.78
CA ILE A 15 -2.59 15.83 -2.21
C ILE A 15 -3.81 15.88 -3.14
N GLN A 16 -3.86 14.93 -4.07
CA GLN A 16 -5.04 14.68 -4.88
C GLN A 16 -6.16 14.02 -4.06
N GLY A 17 -7.40 14.50 -4.23
CA GLY A 17 -8.54 14.14 -3.37
C GLY A 17 -9.03 12.69 -3.47
N SER A 18 -8.64 11.97 -4.53
CA SER A 18 -8.92 10.54 -4.68
C SER A 18 -8.21 9.70 -3.64
N ILE A 19 -7.07 10.14 -3.11
CA ILE A 19 -6.34 9.46 -2.03
C ILE A 19 -7.10 9.65 -0.71
N TRP A 20 -7.26 10.90 -0.27
CA TRP A 20 -7.94 11.25 0.98
C TRP A 20 -8.75 12.56 0.83
N PRO A 21 -9.97 12.65 1.41
CA PRO A 21 -10.70 11.58 2.11
C PRO A 21 -11.32 10.55 1.14
N ARG A 22 -11.67 10.99 -0.07
CA ARG A 22 -12.07 10.26 -1.29
C ARG A 22 -12.73 11.29 -2.21
N LEU A 23 -12.87 10.98 -3.50
CA LEU A 23 -13.72 11.78 -4.37
C LEU A 23 -15.21 11.61 -3.97
N PRO A 24 -15.95 12.71 -3.75
CA PRO A 24 -17.41 12.68 -3.66
C PRO A 24 -18.00 12.21 -4.99
N LYS A 25 -18.72 11.09 -4.98
CA LYS A 25 -19.16 10.44 -6.22
C LYS A 25 -20.46 9.67 -6.07
N PHE A 26 -21.22 9.66 -7.15
CA PHE A 26 -22.25 8.67 -7.45
C PHE A 26 -21.90 7.90 -8.71
N ALA A 27 -21.34 8.60 -9.70
CA ALA A 27 -20.78 8.03 -10.93
C ALA A 27 -19.31 8.43 -11.05
N GLU A 28 -18.49 7.53 -11.59
CA GLU A 28 -17.06 7.73 -11.77
C GLU A 28 -16.60 7.07 -13.07
N SER A 29 -15.72 7.74 -13.81
CA SER A 29 -15.11 7.22 -15.02
C SER A 29 -13.59 7.23 -14.89
N TYR A 30 -12.98 6.10 -15.22
CA TYR A 30 -11.54 5.99 -15.44
C TYR A 30 -11.28 6.17 -16.94
N LEU A 31 -10.68 7.30 -17.31
CA LEU A 31 -10.28 7.61 -18.68
C LEU A 31 -8.81 7.26 -18.85
N PHE A 32 -8.53 6.06 -19.37
CA PHE A 32 -7.16 5.65 -19.63
C PHE A 32 -6.69 6.27 -20.94
N PHE A 33 -5.49 6.86 -20.92
CA PHE A 33 -5.00 7.64 -22.06
C PHE A 33 -3.59 7.27 -22.48
N LYS A 34 -3.26 7.67 -23.70
CA LYS A 34 -1.94 7.62 -24.31
C LYS A 34 -1.51 9.03 -24.69
N ILE A 35 -0.32 9.42 -24.26
CA ILE A 35 0.29 10.70 -24.63
C ILE A 35 0.83 10.55 -26.05
N THR A 36 0.34 11.39 -26.96
CA THR A 36 0.74 11.42 -28.37
C THR A 36 1.76 12.53 -28.64
N ASP A 37 1.75 13.59 -27.85
CA ASP A 37 2.73 14.68 -27.94
C ASP A 37 3.14 15.14 -26.53
N LYS A 38 4.40 14.88 -26.17
CA LYS A 38 4.94 15.17 -24.83
C LYS A 38 4.91 16.66 -24.51
N GLY A 39 5.33 17.51 -25.44
CA GLY A 39 5.46 18.95 -25.23
C GLY A 39 4.11 19.62 -25.06
N ARG A 40 3.17 19.33 -25.95
CA ARG A 40 1.79 19.84 -25.84
C ARG A 40 1.07 19.27 -24.63
N PHE A 41 1.30 18.02 -24.27
CA PHE A 41 0.64 17.42 -23.10
C PHE A 41 1.03 18.15 -21.83
N ARG A 42 2.32 18.47 -21.67
CA ARG A 42 2.83 19.25 -20.54
C ARG A 42 2.24 20.67 -20.47
N LYS A 43 1.91 21.29 -21.62
CA LYS A 43 1.21 22.58 -21.69
C LYS A 43 -0.27 22.42 -21.33
N HIS A 44 -1.01 21.51 -21.96
CA HIS A 44 -2.43 21.26 -21.62
C HIS A 44 -2.61 20.84 -20.15
N LEU A 45 -1.68 20.04 -19.61
CA LEU A 45 -1.67 19.69 -18.19
C LEU A 45 -1.47 20.92 -17.30
N ARG A 46 -0.65 21.89 -17.72
CA ARG A 46 -0.50 23.16 -17.02
C ARG A 46 -1.80 23.94 -16.99
N ASP A 47 -2.49 24.03 -18.13
CA ASP A 47 -3.73 24.80 -18.26
C ASP A 47 -4.82 24.26 -17.32
N ILE A 48 -5.01 22.93 -17.26
CA ILE A 48 -5.99 22.37 -16.33
C ILE A 48 -5.59 22.56 -14.85
N LEU A 49 -4.30 22.57 -14.54
CA LEU A 49 -3.82 22.85 -13.18
C LEU A 49 -4.10 24.31 -12.80
N ASP A 50 -3.78 25.26 -13.69
CA ASP A 50 -3.98 26.69 -13.46
C ASP A 50 -5.46 27.05 -13.36
N ASN A 51 -6.32 26.34 -14.09
CA ASN A 51 -7.78 26.45 -13.97
C ASN A 51 -8.37 25.74 -12.73
N GLY A 52 -7.54 25.09 -11.90
CA GLY A 52 -8.00 24.43 -10.67
C GLY A 52 -8.81 23.17 -10.91
N GLU A 53 -8.62 22.50 -12.05
CA GLU A 53 -9.41 21.33 -12.45
C GLU A 53 -9.06 20.06 -11.67
N ILE A 54 -7.78 19.91 -11.28
CA ILE A 54 -7.34 18.78 -10.45
C ILE A 54 -7.78 18.99 -9.02
N THR A 55 -8.63 18.08 -8.54
CA THR A 55 -9.31 18.21 -7.24
C THR A 55 -8.41 17.80 -6.08
N THR A 56 -8.29 18.66 -5.06
CA THR A 56 -7.46 18.43 -3.88
C THR A 56 -8.21 17.71 -2.75
N GLY A 57 -7.46 17.19 -1.77
CA GLY A 57 -8.04 16.63 -0.55
C GLY A 57 -8.90 17.63 0.22
N THR A 58 -8.44 18.88 0.33
CA THR A 58 -9.19 19.97 0.98
C THR A 58 -10.53 20.24 0.28
N GLN A 59 -10.55 20.28 -1.06
CA GLN A 59 -11.79 20.52 -1.81
C GLN A 59 -12.81 19.39 -1.56
N CYS A 60 -12.34 18.14 -1.55
CA CYS A 60 -13.18 16.98 -1.26
C CYS A 60 -13.71 17.02 0.19
N GLU A 61 -12.85 17.27 1.16
CA GLU A 61 -13.24 17.41 2.57
C GLU A 61 -14.29 18.50 2.77
N ASN A 62 -14.04 19.71 2.26
CA ASN A 62 -14.95 20.84 2.39
C ASN A 62 -16.32 20.52 1.80
N HIS A 63 -16.36 19.89 0.62
CA HIS A 63 -17.61 19.50 0.01
C HIS A 63 -18.37 18.46 0.85
N LEU A 64 -17.70 17.37 1.26
CA LEU A 64 -18.30 16.30 2.08
C LEU A 64 -18.84 16.84 3.41
N ARG A 65 -18.13 17.78 4.04
CA ARG A 65 -18.62 18.47 5.25
C ARG A 65 -19.88 19.28 4.97
N SER A 66 -19.89 20.03 3.88
CA SER A 66 -21.02 20.91 3.52
C SER A 66 -22.34 20.17 3.26
N ILE A 67 -22.28 18.86 3.01
CA ILE A 67 -23.43 17.99 2.77
C ILE A 67 -23.67 16.96 3.89
N GLY A 68 -22.83 16.96 4.93
CA GLY A 68 -22.92 15.98 6.01
C GLY A 68 -22.62 14.54 5.56
N GLU A 69 -21.81 14.35 4.51
CA GLU A 69 -21.35 13.05 4.02
C GLU A 69 -19.90 12.74 4.39
N PHE A 70 -19.24 13.62 5.14
CA PHE A 70 -17.89 13.35 5.64
C PHE A 70 -17.88 12.11 6.53
N GLU A 71 -18.90 11.94 7.38
CA GLU A 71 -19.10 10.73 8.19
C GLU A 71 -19.31 9.47 7.34
N GLU A 72 -19.95 9.57 6.18
CA GLU A 72 -20.08 8.44 5.24
C GLU A 72 -18.73 8.09 4.60
N ALA A 73 -17.89 9.10 4.33
CA ALA A 73 -16.52 8.87 3.88
C ALA A 73 -15.64 8.22 4.96
N CYS A 74 -15.93 8.48 6.23
CA CYS A 74 -15.36 7.80 7.38
C CYS A 74 -16.10 6.50 7.77
N ALA A 75 -17.06 6.07 6.94
CA ALA A 75 -17.84 4.85 7.11
C ALA A 75 -18.62 4.72 8.43
N ILE A 76 -19.26 5.80 8.88
CA ILE A 76 -20.08 5.83 10.10
C ILE A 76 -21.56 5.56 9.81
N SER A 77 -22.04 6.00 8.64
CA SER A 77 -23.40 5.75 8.16
C SER A 77 -23.44 5.81 6.63
N ARG A 78 -24.56 5.38 6.02
CA ARG A 78 -24.83 5.59 4.59
C ARG A 78 -26.29 5.96 4.41
N ARG A 79 -26.54 7.03 3.66
CA ARG A 79 -27.88 7.42 3.24
C ARG A 79 -27.99 7.35 1.72
N ASP A 80 -29.11 6.86 1.21
CA ASP A 80 -29.42 7.08 -0.20
C ASP A 80 -30.07 8.45 -0.34
N ILE A 81 -29.46 9.30 -1.17
CA ILE A 81 -29.93 10.65 -1.43
C ILE A 81 -30.50 10.66 -2.85
N PRO A 82 -31.80 10.99 -3.02
CA PRO A 82 -32.41 11.13 -4.35
C PRO A 82 -31.60 12.07 -5.23
N GLU A 83 -31.57 11.81 -6.54
CA GLU A 83 -30.74 12.58 -7.47
C GLU A 83 -30.99 14.09 -7.40
N ASP A 84 -32.25 14.49 -7.27
CA ASP A 84 -32.68 15.91 -7.20
C ASP A 84 -32.17 16.64 -5.95
N ASP A 85 -31.84 15.90 -4.88
CA ASP A 85 -31.37 16.46 -3.60
C ASP A 85 -29.83 16.46 -3.48
N ARG A 86 -29.11 15.84 -4.44
CA ARG A 86 -27.65 15.76 -4.41
C ARG A 86 -27.04 17.12 -4.74
N LYS A 87 -26.19 17.64 -3.86
CA LYS A 87 -25.47 18.89 -4.16
C LYS A 87 -24.47 18.68 -5.30
N PRO A 88 -24.45 19.56 -6.31
CA PRO A 88 -23.54 19.40 -7.41
C PRO A 88 -22.06 19.45 -7.02
N PHE A 89 -21.32 18.45 -7.48
CA PHE A 89 -19.86 18.38 -7.41
C PHE A 89 -19.32 17.54 -8.57
N THR A 90 -18.20 17.99 -9.13
CA THR A 90 -17.41 17.25 -10.10
C THR A 90 -15.97 17.28 -9.66
N ALA A 91 -15.28 16.16 -9.76
CA ALA A 91 -13.87 16.06 -9.41
C ALA A 91 -13.06 15.37 -10.50
N VAL A 92 -11.80 15.76 -10.62
CA VAL A 92 -10.84 15.18 -11.56
C VAL A 92 -9.53 14.95 -10.81
N ASN A 93 -9.01 13.74 -10.87
CA ASN A 93 -7.63 13.42 -10.50
C ASN A 93 -6.92 12.71 -11.64
N ILE A 94 -5.59 12.70 -11.58
CA ILE A 94 -4.71 12.14 -12.61
C ILE A 94 -3.62 11.29 -11.98
N ALA A 95 -3.36 10.13 -12.56
CA ALA A 95 -2.26 9.25 -12.18
C ALA A 95 -1.55 8.73 -13.45
N PHE A 96 -0.26 8.44 -13.32
CA PHE A 96 0.59 8.04 -14.45
C PHE A 96 1.18 6.65 -14.22
N THR A 97 1.27 5.84 -15.26
CA THR A 97 2.11 4.64 -15.23
C THR A 97 3.58 5.06 -15.27
N HIS A 98 4.50 4.12 -15.05
CA HIS A 98 5.93 4.39 -15.24
C HIS A 98 6.22 4.94 -16.63
N MET A 99 5.64 4.33 -17.68
CA MET A 99 5.79 4.79 -19.06
C MET A 99 5.23 6.20 -19.27
N GLY A 100 4.12 6.53 -18.62
CA GLY A 100 3.60 7.90 -18.63
C GLY A 100 4.54 8.90 -18.00
N LEU A 101 5.10 8.58 -16.82
CA LEU A 101 6.07 9.46 -16.15
C LEU A 101 7.29 9.74 -17.02
N LEU A 102 7.82 8.74 -17.74
CA LEU A 102 8.92 8.94 -18.70
C LEU A 102 8.55 9.88 -19.87
N LYS A 103 7.26 10.00 -20.19
CA LYS A 103 6.77 10.91 -21.24
C LYS A 103 6.52 12.32 -20.72
N VAL A 104 6.20 12.47 -19.43
CA VAL A 104 5.90 13.77 -18.82
C VAL A 104 7.02 14.32 -17.96
N GLU A 105 8.10 13.60 -17.69
CA GLU A 105 9.25 14.14 -16.95
C GLU A 105 9.98 15.25 -17.73
N ASN A 106 10.82 16.02 -17.03
CA ASN A 106 11.65 17.02 -17.67
C ASN A 106 12.62 16.32 -18.65
N PRO A 107 12.71 16.75 -19.94
CA PRO A 107 13.59 16.10 -20.92
C PRO A 107 15.06 16.02 -20.51
N GLY A 108 15.52 16.93 -19.63
CA GLY A 108 16.88 16.89 -19.09
C GLY A 108 17.16 15.69 -18.18
N VAL A 109 16.15 15.03 -17.62
CA VAL A 109 16.29 13.85 -16.75
C VAL A 109 16.85 12.67 -17.55
N GLU A 110 16.27 12.37 -18.70
CA GLU A 110 16.73 11.29 -19.57
C GLU A 110 18.18 11.50 -20.03
N VAL A 111 18.54 12.73 -20.42
CA VAL A 111 19.90 13.09 -20.85
C VAL A 111 20.90 12.93 -19.71
N LYS A 112 20.57 13.44 -18.51
CA LYS A 112 21.42 13.29 -17.32
C LYS A 112 21.61 11.82 -16.98
N PHE A 113 20.53 11.04 -16.98
CA PHE A 113 20.60 9.63 -16.61
C PHE A 113 21.40 8.80 -17.62
N ALA A 114 21.24 9.06 -18.92
CA ALA A 114 22.07 8.42 -19.95
C ALA A 114 23.57 8.71 -19.76
N ALA A 115 23.93 9.94 -19.39
CA ALA A 115 25.30 10.31 -19.07
C ALA A 115 25.82 9.61 -17.79
N THR A 116 24.95 9.39 -16.80
CA THR A 116 25.28 8.60 -15.60
C THR A 116 25.53 7.13 -15.96
N LEU A 117 24.68 6.52 -16.79
CA LEU A 117 24.82 5.12 -17.22
C LEU A 117 26.09 4.85 -18.04
N GLN A 118 26.63 5.86 -18.72
CA GLN A 118 27.93 5.74 -19.40
C GLN A 118 29.10 5.64 -18.42
N LYS A 119 28.96 6.19 -17.21
CA LYS A 119 30.00 6.16 -16.17
C LYS A 119 29.88 4.92 -15.28
N ASP A 120 28.65 4.53 -14.97
CA ASP A 120 28.33 3.36 -14.16
C ASP A 120 27.09 2.68 -14.74
N ARG A 121 27.28 1.47 -15.27
CA ARG A 121 26.21 0.70 -15.92
C ARG A 121 25.15 0.21 -14.93
N ASP A 122 25.47 0.16 -13.64
CA ASP A 122 24.57 -0.29 -12.58
C ASP A 122 23.91 0.89 -11.83
N ALA A 123 24.21 2.14 -12.25
CA ALA A 123 23.61 3.32 -11.65
C ALA A 123 22.09 3.38 -11.87
N TYR A 124 21.37 3.84 -10.86
CA TYR A 124 19.94 4.14 -10.91
C TYR A 124 19.69 5.65 -10.96
N SER A 125 18.50 6.05 -11.41
CA SER A 125 18.14 7.47 -11.54
C SER A 125 17.60 7.99 -10.21
N THR A 126 18.27 8.98 -9.62
CA THR A 126 17.81 9.67 -8.40
C THR A 126 16.68 10.65 -8.67
N ASP A 127 16.46 11.02 -9.94
CA ASP A 127 15.40 11.93 -10.38
C ASP A 127 14.08 11.20 -10.67
N ARG A 128 14.08 9.86 -10.63
CA ARG A 128 12.92 8.99 -10.90
C ARG A 128 12.58 8.12 -9.69
N ILE A 129 11.33 7.69 -9.62
CA ILE A 129 10.88 6.68 -8.66
C ILE A 129 11.57 5.34 -8.99
N ASN A 130 12.00 4.60 -7.96
CA ASN A 130 12.64 3.29 -8.06
C ASN A 130 11.94 2.25 -7.14
N GLU A 131 10.73 1.81 -7.46
CA GLU A 131 9.94 0.89 -6.62
C GLU A 131 10.03 -0.59 -7.04
N GLY A 132 10.41 -0.85 -8.29
CA GLY A 132 10.54 -2.15 -8.94
C GLY A 132 9.24 -2.64 -9.59
N LEU A 133 8.15 -2.77 -8.81
CA LEU A 133 6.87 -3.30 -9.33
C LEU A 133 6.15 -2.26 -10.18
N PHE A 134 6.18 -0.99 -9.78
CA PHE A 134 5.60 0.11 -10.53
C PHE A 134 6.16 0.21 -11.96
N GLU A 135 7.47 0.09 -12.12
CA GLU A 135 8.20 0.13 -13.39
C GLU A 135 7.84 -1.09 -14.24
N LYS A 136 7.92 -2.29 -13.64
CA LYS A 136 7.54 -3.56 -14.25
C LYS A 136 6.09 -3.53 -14.77
N GLY A 137 5.19 -2.93 -14.00
CA GLY A 137 3.77 -2.88 -14.30
C GLY A 137 3.01 -4.12 -13.89
N MET A 138 1.69 -3.99 -13.79
CA MET A 138 0.85 -5.05 -13.24
C MET A 138 0.82 -6.30 -14.12
N PHE A 139 0.75 -6.15 -15.44
CA PHE A 139 0.73 -7.31 -16.34
C PHE A 139 1.97 -8.18 -16.10
N ASP A 140 3.16 -7.58 -16.13
CA ASP A 140 4.39 -8.35 -15.94
C ASP A 140 4.53 -8.88 -14.51
N ASP A 141 4.06 -8.13 -13.51
CA ASP A 141 4.04 -8.56 -12.10
C ASP A 141 3.14 -9.77 -11.87
N LEU A 142 1.89 -9.73 -12.32
CA LEU A 142 0.91 -10.77 -11.98
C LEU A 142 0.90 -11.92 -12.97
N VAL A 143 1.17 -11.70 -14.26
CA VAL A 143 1.18 -12.79 -15.25
C VAL A 143 2.44 -13.62 -15.16
N TYR A 144 3.62 -13.01 -15.20
CA TYR A 144 4.86 -13.79 -15.25
C TYR A 144 5.23 -14.42 -13.90
N GLU A 145 4.75 -13.85 -12.79
CA GLU A 145 4.83 -14.50 -11.48
C GLU A 145 3.70 -15.53 -11.26
N GLY A 146 2.78 -15.65 -12.23
CA GLY A 146 1.77 -16.71 -12.35
C GLY A 146 0.45 -16.49 -11.59
N ALA A 147 0.25 -15.31 -10.99
CA ALA A 147 -0.98 -14.94 -10.28
C ALA A 147 -2.18 -14.73 -11.21
N ASP A 148 -1.96 -14.16 -12.38
CA ASP A 148 -2.97 -13.89 -13.39
C ASP A 148 -2.78 -14.77 -14.63
N SER A 149 -3.90 -15.26 -15.16
CA SER A 149 -3.92 -16.04 -16.41
C SER A 149 -4.17 -15.10 -17.59
N PRO A 150 -3.25 -14.95 -18.56
CA PRO A 150 -3.42 -14.04 -19.70
C PRO A 150 -4.70 -14.23 -20.50
N PRO A 151 -5.20 -15.46 -20.74
CA PRO A 151 -6.48 -15.66 -21.42
C PRO A 151 -7.70 -15.12 -20.65
N ALA A 152 -7.60 -14.98 -19.32
CA ALA A 152 -8.68 -14.47 -18.49
C ALA A 152 -8.71 -12.94 -18.41
N LEU A 153 -7.63 -12.26 -18.82
CA LEU A 153 -7.52 -10.81 -18.81
C LEU A 153 -8.38 -10.16 -19.91
N HIS A 154 -8.94 -8.98 -19.60
CA HIS A 154 -9.57 -8.14 -20.60
C HIS A 154 -8.53 -7.68 -21.64
N ALA A 155 -8.94 -7.54 -22.90
CA ALA A 155 -8.03 -7.19 -24.00
C ALA A 155 -7.23 -5.90 -23.73
N ASP A 156 -7.89 -4.87 -23.19
CA ASP A 156 -7.27 -3.60 -22.78
C ASP A 156 -6.11 -3.70 -21.77
N PHE A 157 -6.05 -4.78 -20.98
CA PHE A 157 -4.99 -5.03 -19.98
C PHE A 157 -4.09 -6.21 -20.35
N ARG A 158 -4.17 -6.69 -21.59
CA ARG A 158 -3.41 -7.84 -22.08
C ARG A 158 -2.36 -7.38 -23.07
N ALA A 159 -1.14 -7.90 -22.92
CA ALA A 159 -0.09 -7.64 -23.89
C ALA A 159 -0.52 -8.10 -25.31
N PRO A 160 -0.20 -7.33 -26.36
CA PRO A 160 -0.51 -7.72 -27.74
C PRO A 160 0.31 -8.95 -28.15
N PRO A 161 -0.16 -9.76 -29.12
CA PRO A 161 0.61 -10.90 -29.63
C PRO A 161 2.01 -10.50 -30.11
N GLY A 162 3.03 -11.28 -29.76
CA GLY A 162 4.44 -11.01 -30.13
C GLY A 162 5.14 -9.97 -29.24
N ASN A 163 4.49 -9.52 -28.16
CA ASN A 163 5.13 -8.59 -27.21
C ASN A 163 6.22 -9.28 -26.35
N GLU A 164 6.16 -10.61 -26.23
CA GLU A 164 7.16 -11.43 -25.53
C GLU A 164 8.58 -11.30 -26.10
N ASP A 165 8.71 -10.99 -27.40
CA ASP A 165 10.00 -10.86 -28.08
C ASP A 165 10.64 -9.47 -27.92
N LYS A 166 9.92 -8.51 -27.31
CA LYS A 166 10.39 -7.13 -27.13
C LYS A 166 11.25 -6.98 -25.88
N GLY A 167 12.35 -6.24 -26.03
CA GLY A 167 13.26 -5.88 -24.94
C GLY A 167 13.13 -4.42 -24.49
N GLY A 168 13.68 -4.11 -23.32
CA GLY A 168 13.75 -2.74 -22.79
C GLY A 168 12.38 -2.08 -22.65
N LEU A 169 12.31 -0.77 -22.91
CA LEU A 169 11.07 0.01 -22.79
C LEU A 169 10.02 -0.34 -23.84
N GLU A 170 10.42 -0.85 -25.01
CA GLU A 170 9.50 -1.23 -26.09
C GLU A 170 8.49 -2.30 -25.65
N ARG A 171 8.92 -3.18 -24.74
CA ARG A 171 8.07 -4.20 -24.09
C ARG A 171 6.84 -3.61 -23.39
N TRP A 172 6.94 -2.37 -22.92
CA TRP A 172 5.92 -1.71 -22.11
C TRP A 172 5.17 -0.61 -22.85
N GLU A 173 5.55 -0.28 -24.09
CA GLU A 173 4.93 0.79 -24.88
C GLU A 173 3.46 0.58 -25.20
N TRP A 174 2.95 -0.66 -25.15
CA TRP A 174 1.54 -0.96 -25.36
C TRP A 174 0.67 -0.53 -24.16
N ARG A 175 1.24 -0.48 -22.94
CA ARG A 175 0.54 -0.10 -21.69
C ARG A 175 0.12 1.36 -21.70
N VAL A 176 -1.04 1.68 -21.15
CA VAL A 176 -1.52 3.07 -21.02
C VAL A 176 -0.48 3.97 -20.31
N ASP A 177 -0.49 5.26 -20.62
CA ASP A 177 0.44 6.21 -20.03
C ASP A 177 -0.11 6.79 -18.73
N GLY A 178 -1.42 6.91 -18.61
CA GLY A 178 -2.04 7.38 -17.39
C GLY A 178 -3.55 7.17 -17.39
N VAL A 179 -4.16 7.64 -16.32
CA VAL A 179 -5.60 7.61 -16.12
C VAL A 179 -6.06 8.93 -15.51
N PHE A 180 -7.13 9.51 -16.07
CA PHE A 180 -7.93 10.50 -15.36
C PHE A 180 -9.06 9.77 -14.61
N ILE A 181 -9.23 10.10 -13.34
CA ILE A 181 -10.36 9.67 -12.52
C ILE A 181 -11.32 10.85 -12.46
N VAL A 182 -12.44 10.74 -13.18
CA VAL A 182 -13.49 11.77 -13.19
C VAL A 182 -14.66 11.28 -12.37
N ALA A 183 -15.06 12.03 -11.36
CA ALA A 183 -16.16 11.69 -10.47
C ALA A 183 -17.23 12.79 -10.49
N ALA A 184 -18.49 12.38 -10.37
CA ALA A 184 -19.60 13.31 -10.20
C ALA A 184 -20.76 12.68 -9.44
N HIS A 185 -21.64 13.55 -8.93
CA HIS A 185 -22.90 13.20 -8.26
C HIS A 185 -24.02 12.74 -9.22
N THR A 186 -23.91 13.06 -10.51
CA THR A 186 -24.87 12.65 -11.55
C THR A 186 -24.14 12.15 -12.80
N PRO A 187 -24.70 11.16 -13.55
CA PRO A 187 -24.13 10.72 -14.82
C PRO A 187 -24.04 11.84 -15.88
N LYS A 188 -24.96 12.80 -15.83
CA LYS A 188 -24.96 13.96 -16.74
C LYS A 188 -23.77 14.88 -16.48
N ALA A 189 -23.52 15.23 -15.21
CA ALA A 189 -22.36 16.05 -14.84
C ALA A 189 -21.04 15.32 -15.14
N LEU A 190 -20.99 14.00 -14.92
CA LEU A 190 -19.84 13.17 -15.27
C LEU A 190 -19.52 13.27 -16.76
N ARG A 191 -20.51 13.03 -17.64
CA ARG A 191 -20.32 13.12 -19.10
C ARG A 191 -19.86 14.50 -19.54
N LYS A 192 -20.47 15.56 -19.00
CA LYS A 192 -20.03 16.92 -19.29
C LYS A 192 -18.57 17.12 -18.89
N LYS A 193 -18.18 16.68 -17.68
CA LYS A 193 -16.81 16.87 -17.21
C LYS A 193 -15.79 16.09 -18.03
N ILE A 194 -16.17 14.92 -18.54
CA ILE A 194 -15.34 14.14 -19.47
C ILE A 194 -15.13 14.91 -20.77
N CYS A 195 -16.19 15.50 -21.35
CA CYS A 195 -16.04 16.37 -22.53
C CYS A 195 -15.12 17.56 -22.25
N ASP A 196 -15.28 18.22 -21.09
CA ASP A 196 -14.42 19.34 -20.71
C ASP A 196 -12.92 18.92 -20.65
N ILE A 197 -12.62 17.70 -20.18
CA ILE A 197 -11.25 17.15 -20.19
C ILE A 197 -10.78 16.77 -21.61
N GLU A 198 -11.63 16.13 -22.42
CA GLU A 198 -11.29 15.82 -23.81
C GLU A 198 -10.99 17.08 -24.62
N ASP A 199 -11.76 18.15 -24.41
CA ASP A 199 -11.58 19.46 -25.03
C ASP A 199 -10.30 20.13 -24.53
N ALA A 200 -10.01 20.09 -23.23
CA ALA A 200 -8.79 20.65 -22.65
C ALA A 200 -7.52 20.03 -23.23
N PHE A 201 -7.57 18.77 -23.68
CA PHE A 201 -6.45 18.10 -24.33
C PHE A 201 -6.57 18.03 -25.86
N SER A 202 -7.59 18.69 -26.43
CA SER A 202 -7.89 18.72 -27.85
C SER A 202 -8.01 17.33 -28.49
N VAL A 203 -8.56 16.34 -27.76
CA VAL A 203 -8.62 14.92 -28.17
C VAL A 203 -9.31 14.74 -29.54
N GLY A 204 -10.28 15.59 -29.87
CA GLY A 204 -11.00 15.56 -31.15
C GLY A 204 -10.28 16.17 -32.36
N ASP A 205 -9.15 16.86 -32.17
CA ASP A 205 -8.39 17.53 -33.24
C ASP A 205 -7.01 16.89 -33.38
N ALA A 206 -6.79 16.09 -34.42
CA ALA A 206 -5.52 15.37 -34.62
C ALA A 206 -4.29 16.29 -34.71
N ASN A 207 -4.45 17.55 -35.11
CA ASN A 207 -3.35 18.51 -35.20
C ASN A 207 -3.05 19.19 -33.86
N LYS A 208 -3.99 19.20 -32.92
CA LYS A 208 -3.85 19.87 -31.61
C LYS A 208 -3.80 18.90 -30.43
N ALA A 209 -4.33 17.68 -30.59
CA ALA A 209 -4.35 16.63 -29.59
C ALA A 209 -2.97 16.34 -29.01
N SER A 210 -2.87 16.39 -27.69
CA SER A 210 -1.66 15.97 -26.96
C SER A 210 -1.75 14.58 -26.35
N MET A 211 -2.96 14.04 -26.29
CA MET A 211 -3.24 12.65 -25.93
C MET A 211 -4.43 12.10 -26.71
N LYS A 212 -4.59 10.77 -26.66
CA LYS A 212 -5.82 10.08 -27.06
C LYS A 212 -6.33 9.24 -25.89
N ILE A 213 -7.65 9.12 -25.78
CA ILE A 213 -8.26 8.14 -24.87
C ILE A 213 -8.05 6.75 -25.46
N ALA A 214 -7.39 5.87 -24.69
CA ALA A 214 -7.13 4.49 -25.09
C ALA A 214 -8.40 3.65 -24.89
N PHE A 215 -9.00 3.75 -23.70
CA PHE A 215 -10.26 3.13 -23.35
C PHE A 215 -10.81 3.76 -22.07
N ARG A 216 -12.06 3.44 -21.76
CA ARG A 216 -12.80 3.99 -20.62
C ARG A 216 -13.41 2.87 -19.78
N ARG A 217 -13.56 3.11 -18.47
CA ARG A 217 -14.29 2.24 -17.53
C ARG A 217 -15.24 3.08 -16.68
N ASP A 218 -16.53 2.76 -16.76
CA ASP A 218 -17.62 3.53 -16.16
C ASP A 218 -18.23 2.82 -14.96
N GLY A 219 -18.02 3.42 -13.79
CA GLY A 219 -18.57 2.97 -12.53
C GLY A 219 -19.73 3.84 -12.06
N GLN A 220 -20.62 3.24 -11.29
CA GLN A 220 -21.70 3.92 -10.60
C GLN A 220 -22.03 3.18 -9.31
N HIS A 221 -22.49 3.91 -8.30
CA HIS A 221 -23.11 3.28 -7.13
C HIS A 221 -24.37 2.52 -7.54
N ARG A 222 -24.59 1.37 -6.89
CA ARG A 222 -25.82 0.60 -7.03
C ARG A 222 -27.02 1.40 -6.50
N PRO A 223 -28.23 1.18 -7.04
CA PRO A 223 -29.41 1.99 -6.70
C PRO A 223 -30.02 1.64 -5.34
N GLY A 224 -30.72 2.60 -4.74
CA GLY A 224 -31.58 2.38 -3.57
C GLY A 224 -30.83 1.84 -2.36
N ALA A 225 -31.43 0.83 -1.70
CA ALA A 225 -30.86 0.16 -0.53
C ALA A 225 -29.54 -0.60 -0.80
N ASN A 226 -29.13 -0.72 -2.06
CA ASN A 226 -27.83 -1.30 -2.44
C ASN A 226 -26.73 -0.24 -2.57
N ARG A 227 -27.01 1.06 -2.39
CA ARG A 227 -25.97 2.10 -2.36
C ARG A 227 -24.94 1.77 -1.29
N GLY A 228 -23.68 1.68 -1.69
CA GLY A 228 -22.55 1.33 -0.81
C GLY A 228 -22.21 -0.16 -0.78
N LYS A 229 -23.09 -1.01 -1.31
CA LYS A 229 -22.87 -2.45 -1.42
C LYS A 229 -22.21 -2.82 -2.74
N GLU A 230 -21.35 -3.83 -2.71
CA GLU A 230 -20.84 -4.47 -3.93
C GLU A 230 -21.86 -5.47 -4.51
N HIS A 231 -21.59 -6.12 -5.65
CA HIS A 231 -22.61 -6.90 -6.36
C HIS A 231 -23.00 -8.22 -5.69
N PHE A 232 -22.16 -8.83 -4.84
CA PHE A 232 -22.59 -9.95 -3.99
C PHE A 232 -23.56 -9.49 -2.87
N GLY A 233 -23.68 -8.18 -2.64
CA GLY A 233 -24.63 -7.55 -1.73
C GLY A 233 -24.08 -7.23 -0.34
N TYR A 234 -22.75 -7.19 -0.17
CA TYR A 234 -22.08 -6.82 1.08
C TYR A 234 -21.77 -5.33 1.11
N GLU A 235 -21.99 -4.72 2.27
CA GLU A 235 -21.61 -3.33 2.56
C GLU A 235 -20.08 -3.16 2.46
N ASP A 236 -19.62 -2.27 1.58
CA ASP A 236 -18.18 -2.06 1.32
C ASP A 236 -17.67 -0.79 2.02
N HIS A 237 -16.36 -0.52 1.92
CA HIS A 237 -15.61 0.63 2.46
C HIS A 237 -15.77 0.90 3.97
N ILE A 238 -16.27 -0.05 4.75
CA ILE A 238 -16.41 0.10 6.21
C ILE A 238 -15.06 0.32 6.90
N SER A 239 -14.10 -0.58 6.65
CA SER A 239 -12.79 -0.53 7.29
C SER A 239 -11.77 0.11 6.35
N GLN A 240 -11.29 1.28 6.73
CA GLN A 240 -10.18 2.01 6.12
C GLN A 240 -9.14 2.32 7.21
N PRO A 241 -7.82 2.31 6.93
CA PRO A 241 -6.83 2.76 7.89
C PRO A 241 -7.03 4.25 8.17
N LYS A 242 -7.19 4.61 9.46
CA LYS A 242 -7.06 5.99 9.92
C LYS A 242 -5.58 6.40 9.87
N ILE A 243 -5.29 7.61 9.43
CA ILE A 243 -3.93 8.10 9.21
C ILE A 243 -3.54 9.05 10.34
N LYS A 244 -2.46 8.71 11.06
CA LYS A 244 -1.96 9.49 12.20
C LYS A 244 -1.57 10.90 11.77
N GLY A 245 -2.12 11.91 12.44
CA GLY A 245 -1.88 13.31 12.11
C GLY A 245 -2.69 13.84 10.92
N LEU A 246 -3.66 13.07 10.42
CA LEU A 246 -4.59 13.51 9.38
C LEU A 246 -6.04 13.22 9.79
N ASP A 247 -6.34 11.97 10.17
CA ASP A 247 -7.64 11.56 10.73
C ASP A 247 -7.67 11.70 12.26
N ASP A 248 -8.86 11.74 12.84
CA ASP A 248 -9.02 11.67 14.30
C ASP A 248 -8.48 10.33 14.83
N PRO A 249 -8.02 10.31 16.09
CA PRO A 249 -7.65 9.06 16.74
C PRO A 249 -8.74 7.99 16.62
N PRO A 250 -8.35 6.72 16.41
CA PRO A 250 -9.29 5.60 16.43
C PRO A 250 -10.01 5.54 17.78
N ALA A 251 -11.29 5.17 17.75
CA ALA A 251 -12.03 4.92 18.99
C ALA A 251 -11.48 3.64 19.66
N LYS A 252 -11.69 3.51 20.97
CA LYS A 252 -11.27 2.31 21.72
C LYS A 252 -11.79 1.03 21.03
N GLY A 253 -10.89 0.09 20.78
CA GLY A 253 -11.17 -1.19 20.11
C GLY A 253 -11.17 -1.15 18.57
N GLU A 254 -11.04 0.01 17.94
CA GLU A 254 -10.75 0.11 16.50
C GLU A 254 -9.27 -0.17 16.21
N PRO A 255 -8.92 -0.55 14.97
CA PRO A 255 -7.51 -0.65 14.57
C PRO A 255 -6.75 0.66 14.81
N HIS A 256 -5.50 0.57 15.27
CA HIS A 256 -4.63 1.73 15.46
C HIS A 256 -4.44 2.52 14.16
N ALA A 257 -4.22 3.83 14.31
CA ALA A 257 -3.94 4.69 13.17
C ALA A 257 -2.58 4.31 12.57
N CYS A 258 -2.51 4.23 11.24
CA CYS A 258 -1.29 3.95 10.53
C CYS A 258 -0.44 5.22 10.39
N LEU A 259 0.87 5.05 10.22
CA LEU A 259 1.75 6.17 9.90
C LEU A 259 1.40 6.73 8.50
N PRO A 260 1.48 8.05 8.28
CA PRO A 260 1.18 8.67 6.98
C PRO A 260 2.07 8.13 5.86
N GLY A 261 3.31 7.75 6.18
CA GLY A 261 4.26 7.17 5.25
C GLY A 261 3.84 5.82 4.64
N TYR A 262 2.85 5.13 5.19
CA TYR A 262 2.30 3.90 4.57
C TYR A 262 1.36 4.20 3.39
N ILE A 263 0.86 5.43 3.30
CA ILE A 263 -0.03 5.89 2.22
C ILE A 263 0.67 6.90 1.31
N PHE A 264 1.37 7.88 1.89
CA PHE A 264 1.99 9.00 1.20
C PHE A 264 3.52 8.86 1.21
N LEU A 265 4.16 9.00 0.05
CA LEU A 265 5.62 8.94 -0.05
C LEU A 265 6.26 10.11 0.71
N GLY A 266 7.45 9.85 1.27
CA GLY A 266 8.27 10.89 1.92
C GLY A 266 7.76 11.37 3.29
N HIS A 267 6.77 10.69 3.88
CA HIS A 267 6.37 10.91 5.28
C HIS A 267 6.94 9.85 6.21
N LYS A 268 6.90 10.13 7.52
CA LYS A 268 7.30 9.17 8.55
C LYS A 268 6.56 7.84 8.36
N GLY A 269 7.29 6.74 8.39
CA GLY A 269 6.78 5.41 8.14
C GLY A 269 6.90 4.93 6.70
N ASP A 270 7.35 5.76 5.75
CA ASP A 270 7.60 5.28 4.37
C ASP A 270 8.60 4.11 4.41
N PRO A 271 8.18 2.88 4.03
CA PRO A 271 9.02 1.69 4.17
C PRO A 271 10.30 1.75 3.34
N ASN A 272 10.33 2.64 2.34
CA ASN A 272 11.52 2.87 1.53
C ASN A 272 11.69 4.37 1.24
N MET A 273 12.14 5.09 2.27
CA MET A 273 12.27 6.56 2.27
C MET A 273 13.35 7.11 1.30
N LYS A 274 14.22 6.25 0.75
CA LYS A 274 15.32 6.66 -0.17
C LYS A 274 15.04 6.39 -1.65
N ARG A 275 13.94 5.72 -2.01
CA ARG A 275 13.67 5.28 -3.39
C ARG A 275 13.17 6.36 -4.35
N GLY A 276 12.70 7.47 -3.81
CA GLY A 276 11.95 8.47 -4.54
C GLY A 276 12.67 9.82 -4.54
N PRO A 277 12.58 10.57 -5.65
CA PRO A 277 13.04 11.96 -5.70
C PRO A 277 12.18 12.83 -4.77
N GLU A 278 12.70 13.99 -4.36
CA GLU A 278 11.99 14.89 -3.44
C GLU A 278 10.59 15.28 -3.94
N TRP A 279 10.41 15.40 -5.26
CA TRP A 279 9.11 15.73 -5.86
C TRP A 279 8.05 14.66 -5.65
N ALA A 280 8.43 13.40 -5.38
CA ALA A 280 7.48 12.30 -5.19
C ALA A 280 6.76 12.36 -3.84
N LYS A 281 7.23 13.22 -2.92
CA LYS A 281 6.59 13.45 -1.62
C LYS A 281 5.11 13.80 -1.79
N GLU A 282 4.28 13.29 -0.87
CA GLU A 282 2.82 13.44 -0.86
C GLU A 282 2.09 12.79 -2.06
N GLY A 283 2.82 12.14 -2.97
CA GLY A 283 2.24 11.21 -3.92
C GLY A 283 1.93 9.85 -3.30
N SER A 284 1.15 9.04 -4.02
CA SER A 284 0.79 7.68 -3.61
C SER A 284 0.67 6.78 -4.84
N PHE A 285 1.01 5.49 -4.69
CA PHE A 285 0.77 4.53 -5.76
C PHE A 285 -0.69 4.14 -5.78
N LEU A 286 -1.29 4.23 -6.96
CA LEU A 286 -2.65 3.78 -7.25
C LEU A 286 -2.57 2.43 -7.94
N VAL A 287 -3.27 1.45 -7.39
CA VAL A 287 -3.55 0.18 -8.05
C VAL A 287 -4.96 0.25 -8.62
N PHE A 288 -5.14 -0.12 -9.88
CA PHE A 288 -6.45 -0.33 -10.50
C PHE A 288 -6.61 -1.80 -10.88
N ARG A 289 -7.75 -2.43 -10.55
CA ARG A 289 -8.14 -3.79 -10.99
C ARG A 289 -9.59 -3.78 -11.46
N GLN A 290 -9.86 -4.46 -12.57
CA GLN A 290 -11.23 -4.83 -12.93
C GLN A 290 -11.54 -6.23 -12.37
N LEU A 291 -12.53 -6.31 -11.49
CA LEU A 291 -12.97 -7.53 -10.82
C LEU A 291 -14.41 -7.83 -11.20
N ASP A 292 -14.62 -8.75 -12.15
CA ASP A 292 -15.95 -9.14 -12.60
C ASP A 292 -16.54 -10.17 -11.63
N GLN A 293 -17.80 -10.01 -11.24
CA GLN A 293 -18.45 -10.78 -10.18
C GLN A 293 -19.58 -11.66 -10.73
N LYS A 294 -19.45 -12.96 -10.52
CA LYS A 294 -20.43 -14.00 -10.90
C LYS A 294 -21.43 -14.21 -9.77
N VAL A 295 -22.33 -13.25 -9.59
CA VAL A 295 -23.26 -13.22 -8.44
C VAL A 295 -24.20 -14.43 -8.40
N PRO A 296 -24.90 -14.81 -9.48
CA PRO A 296 -25.80 -15.96 -9.45
C PRO A 296 -25.07 -17.28 -9.14
N GLU A 297 -23.83 -17.43 -9.63
CA GLU A 297 -22.99 -18.59 -9.35
C GLU A 297 -22.58 -18.67 -7.88
N PHE A 298 -22.25 -17.53 -7.26
CA PHE A 298 -21.93 -17.45 -5.83
C PHE A 298 -23.16 -17.79 -4.97
N GLU A 299 -24.32 -17.20 -5.27
CA GLU A 299 -25.55 -17.46 -4.53
C GLU A 299 -25.96 -18.94 -4.61
N ARG A 300 -25.92 -19.52 -5.82
CA ARG A 300 -26.17 -20.95 -6.03
C ARG A 300 -25.16 -21.83 -5.28
N PHE A 301 -23.89 -21.42 -5.21
CA PHE A 301 -22.88 -22.16 -4.44
C PHE A 301 -23.24 -22.19 -2.96
N LEU A 302 -23.63 -21.06 -2.37
CA LEU A 302 -24.01 -20.98 -0.96
C LEU A 302 -25.21 -21.89 -0.65
N GLU A 303 -26.24 -21.87 -1.50
CA GLU A 303 -27.43 -22.71 -1.38
C GLU A 303 -27.10 -24.21 -1.42
N GLN A 304 -26.14 -24.59 -2.26
CA GLN A 304 -25.75 -26.00 -2.44
C GLN A 304 -24.74 -26.49 -1.39
N ALA A 305 -23.86 -25.61 -0.91
CA ALA A 305 -22.78 -25.96 0.00
C ALA A 305 -23.25 -26.00 1.45
N ALA A 306 -23.98 -24.98 1.91
CA ALA A 306 -24.40 -24.84 3.30
C ALA A 306 -25.06 -26.11 3.90
N PRO A 307 -26.07 -26.75 3.25
CA PRO A 307 -26.72 -27.94 3.81
C PRO A 307 -25.83 -29.20 3.80
N LYS A 308 -24.71 -29.19 3.06
CA LYS A 308 -23.77 -30.32 2.96
C LYS A 308 -22.62 -30.21 3.95
N ILE A 309 -22.42 -29.05 4.57
CA ILE A 309 -21.38 -28.88 5.59
C ILE A 309 -21.81 -29.70 6.83
N PRO A 310 -20.98 -30.65 7.29
CA PRO A 310 -21.27 -31.43 8.47
C PRO A 310 -21.48 -30.57 9.72
N GLY A 311 -22.30 -31.09 10.63
CA GLY A 311 -22.66 -30.42 11.87
C GLY A 311 -23.90 -29.54 11.74
N ASN A 312 -24.14 -28.66 12.72
CA ASN A 312 -25.35 -27.85 12.80
C ASN A 312 -25.12 -26.37 12.45
N ASN A 313 -23.87 -25.94 12.24
CA ASN A 313 -23.53 -24.53 12.12
C ASN A 313 -24.20 -23.85 10.90
N TYR A 314 -24.39 -24.59 9.80
CA TYR A 314 -24.97 -24.09 8.54
C TYR A 314 -26.21 -24.87 8.07
N GLY A 315 -26.74 -25.80 8.89
CA GLY A 315 -27.84 -26.70 8.50
C GLY A 315 -29.25 -26.10 8.54
N GLY A 316 -29.40 -24.85 9.01
CA GLY A 316 -30.68 -24.15 9.14
C GLY A 316 -31.10 -23.35 7.89
N PRO A 317 -32.31 -22.76 7.88
CA PRO A 317 -32.81 -21.96 6.75
C PRO A 317 -31.94 -20.74 6.44
N ASN A 318 -31.24 -20.18 7.44
CA ASN A 318 -30.29 -19.08 7.28
C ASN A 318 -28.87 -19.56 6.92
N GLY A 319 -28.65 -20.86 6.74
CA GLY A 319 -27.35 -21.48 6.48
C GLY A 319 -26.57 -20.86 5.32
N PRO A 320 -27.16 -20.68 4.12
CA PRO A 320 -26.49 -20.03 2.99
C PRO A 320 -26.04 -18.60 3.29
N ALA A 321 -26.91 -17.80 3.93
CA ALA A 321 -26.59 -16.41 4.29
C ALA A 321 -25.45 -16.35 5.33
N LYS A 322 -25.51 -17.23 6.35
CA LYS A 322 -24.46 -17.37 7.36
C LYS A 322 -23.13 -17.81 6.73
N LEU A 323 -23.14 -18.79 5.83
CA LEU A 323 -21.95 -19.25 5.13
C LEU A 323 -21.30 -18.12 4.34
N GLY A 324 -22.08 -17.38 3.55
CA GLY A 324 -21.56 -16.23 2.83
C GLY A 324 -20.99 -15.16 3.77
N ALA A 325 -21.67 -14.87 4.88
CA ALA A 325 -21.18 -13.95 5.90
C ALA A 325 -19.86 -14.41 6.52
N HIS A 326 -19.72 -15.70 6.81
CA HIS A 326 -18.49 -16.31 7.35
C HIS A 326 -17.35 -16.33 6.32
N MET A 327 -17.64 -16.50 5.03
CA MET A 327 -16.65 -16.38 3.95
C MET A 327 -16.15 -14.93 3.77
N MET A 328 -17.04 -13.94 3.92
CA MET A 328 -16.67 -12.51 3.83
C MET A 328 -16.04 -12.01 5.14
N GLY A 329 -16.51 -12.50 6.28
CA GLY A 329 -16.27 -12.02 7.65
C GLY A 329 -17.20 -10.88 8.09
N ARG A 330 -18.17 -10.51 7.25
CA ARG A 330 -19.29 -9.58 7.56
C ARG A 330 -20.57 -10.08 6.91
N TRP A 331 -21.72 -9.79 7.51
CA TRP A 331 -23.02 -9.98 6.88
C TRP A 331 -23.27 -8.98 5.75
N LYS A 332 -24.28 -9.25 4.90
CA LYS A 332 -24.69 -8.33 3.81
C LYS A 332 -25.11 -6.94 4.33
N SER A 333 -25.50 -6.82 5.59
CA SER A 333 -25.74 -5.53 6.26
C SER A 333 -24.47 -4.72 6.56
N GLY A 334 -23.31 -5.39 6.62
CA GLY A 334 -22.06 -4.84 7.14
C GLY A 334 -21.68 -5.37 8.53
N ALA A 335 -22.61 -5.96 9.28
CA ALA A 335 -22.34 -6.43 10.65
C ALA A 335 -21.17 -7.43 10.69
N PRO A 336 -20.15 -7.24 11.55
CA PRO A 336 -19.01 -8.15 11.61
C PRO A 336 -19.40 -9.48 12.24
N VAL A 337 -19.06 -10.59 11.59
CA VAL A 337 -19.35 -11.94 12.10
C VAL A 337 -18.68 -12.18 13.45
N ALA A 338 -17.55 -11.54 13.70
CA ALA A 338 -16.87 -11.57 15.01
C ALA A 338 -17.74 -11.06 16.19
N LYS A 339 -18.80 -10.28 15.93
CA LYS A 339 -19.78 -9.82 16.94
C LYS A 339 -21.17 -10.41 16.75
N ALA A 340 -21.52 -10.79 15.52
CA ALA A 340 -22.80 -11.34 15.12
C ALA A 340 -22.57 -12.70 14.47
N VAL A 341 -22.20 -13.71 15.26
CA VAL A 341 -21.68 -14.99 14.74
C VAL A 341 -22.75 -15.79 14.02
N ASP A 342 -23.95 -15.85 14.60
CA ASP A 342 -25.01 -16.77 14.16
C ASP A 342 -26.05 -16.13 13.24
N GLU A 343 -26.37 -14.86 13.46
CA GLU A 343 -27.42 -14.13 12.75
C GLU A 343 -27.00 -12.69 12.46
N ASP A 344 -27.55 -12.12 11.39
CA ASP A 344 -27.27 -10.73 11.01
C ASP A 344 -27.83 -9.75 12.06
N ASN A 345 -27.08 -8.68 12.31
CA ASN A 345 -27.53 -7.58 13.16
C ASN A 345 -27.21 -6.23 12.49
N PRO A 346 -28.15 -5.67 11.70
CA PRO A 346 -27.94 -4.40 10.99
C PRO A 346 -27.57 -3.22 11.89
N SER A 347 -27.86 -3.25 13.20
CA SER A 347 -27.41 -2.20 14.12
C SER A 347 -25.88 -2.13 14.26
N LEU A 348 -25.17 -3.20 13.88
CA LEU A 348 -23.70 -3.30 13.87
C LEU A 348 -23.09 -3.09 12.48
N ALA A 349 -23.86 -2.63 11.48
CA ALA A 349 -23.44 -2.50 10.08
C ALA A 349 -22.06 -1.85 9.90
N PHE A 350 -21.81 -0.74 10.61
CA PHE A 350 -20.56 0.02 10.54
C PHE A 350 -19.62 -0.24 11.71
N ASP A 351 -19.91 -1.24 12.56
CA ASP A 351 -19.06 -1.55 13.70
C ASP A 351 -17.71 -2.12 13.21
N ASN A 352 -16.62 -1.47 13.66
CA ASN A 352 -15.26 -1.88 13.39
C ASN A 352 -14.43 -2.15 14.65
N LYS A 353 -15.06 -2.13 15.84
CA LYS A 353 -14.43 -2.23 17.16
C LYS A 353 -14.23 -3.69 17.58
N PHE A 354 -13.36 -4.41 16.87
CA PHE A 354 -13.02 -5.82 17.12
C PHE A 354 -11.62 -6.13 16.59
N ASP A 355 -11.00 -7.22 17.04
CA ASP A 355 -9.64 -7.58 16.60
C ASP A 355 -9.41 -9.08 16.36
N PHE A 356 -10.49 -9.87 16.31
CA PHE A 356 -10.50 -11.33 16.12
C PHE A 356 -9.92 -12.16 17.26
N ARG A 357 -9.75 -11.58 18.45
CA ARG A 357 -9.48 -12.38 19.64
C ARG A 357 -10.70 -13.19 20.10
N PRO A 358 -10.50 -14.37 20.73
CA PRO A 358 -9.23 -15.06 20.94
C PRO A 358 -8.58 -15.56 19.64
N LYS A 359 -7.25 -15.39 19.51
CA LYS A 359 -6.51 -15.56 18.24
C LYS A 359 -6.54 -16.97 17.67
N LYS A 360 -6.72 -17.99 18.50
CA LYS A 360 -6.74 -19.41 18.08
C LYS A 360 -8.16 -19.91 17.80
N SER A 361 -9.19 -19.10 18.01
CA SER A 361 -10.57 -19.49 17.76
C SER A 361 -11.01 -19.18 16.33
N ILE A 362 -11.54 -20.21 15.68
CA ILE A 362 -12.17 -20.13 14.37
C ILE A 362 -13.68 -19.87 14.46
N LYS A 363 -14.29 -20.05 15.65
CA LYS A 363 -15.74 -19.98 15.84
C LYS A 363 -16.33 -18.61 15.53
N GLY A 364 -15.68 -17.55 15.99
CA GLY A 364 -16.18 -16.18 15.83
C GLY A 364 -16.03 -15.64 14.40
N CYS A 365 -15.03 -16.11 13.65
CA CYS A 365 -14.81 -15.73 12.25
C CYS A 365 -13.79 -16.70 11.64
N PRO A 366 -14.05 -17.34 10.49
CA PRO A 366 -13.06 -18.17 9.84
C PRO A 366 -11.75 -17.43 9.58
N PHE A 367 -10.60 -18.08 9.80
CA PHE A 367 -9.28 -17.47 9.58
C PHE A 367 -9.07 -17.02 8.13
N ALA A 368 -9.65 -17.74 7.18
CA ALA A 368 -9.58 -17.41 5.77
C ALA A 368 -10.70 -16.48 5.29
N ALA A 369 -11.57 -15.98 6.16
CA ALA A 369 -12.58 -14.99 5.80
C ALA A 369 -11.92 -13.77 5.15
N HIS A 370 -12.56 -13.19 4.13
CA HIS A 370 -11.98 -12.11 3.31
C HIS A 370 -11.39 -10.97 4.16
N ILE A 371 -12.19 -10.40 5.08
CA ILE A 371 -11.71 -9.29 5.91
C ILE A 371 -10.61 -9.70 6.91
N ARG A 372 -10.55 -10.97 7.34
CA ARG A 372 -9.55 -11.49 8.28
C ARG A 372 -8.24 -11.80 7.56
N LYS A 373 -8.29 -12.24 6.31
CA LYS A 373 -7.14 -12.33 5.40
C LYS A 373 -6.57 -10.96 5.10
N MET A 374 -7.41 -10.02 4.68
CA MET A 374 -6.98 -8.69 4.21
C MET A 374 -6.57 -7.75 5.34
N ARG A 375 -7.04 -7.98 6.57
CA ARG A 375 -6.58 -7.28 7.76
C ARG A 375 -6.65 -8.23 8.97
N PRO A 376 -5.56 -8.95 9.30
CA PRO A 376 -5.55 -9.98 10.36
C PRO A 376 -5.73 -9.47 11.79
N ARG A 377 -5.57 -8.16 12.02
CA ARG A 377 -5.68 -7.51 13.34
C ARG A 377 -4.84 -8.22 14.40
N ALA A 378 -5.45 -8.81 15.44
CA ALA A 378 -4.72 -9.46 16.52
C ALA A 378 -4.00 -10.74 16.08
N ASP A 379 -4.36 -11.36 14.94
CA ASP A 379 -3.68 -12.58 14.46
C ASP A 379 -2.21 -12.38 14.13
N LYS A 380 -1.76 -11.13 13.94
CA LYS A 380 -0.36 -10.75 13.77
C LYS A 380 0.36 -10.31 15.05
N LYS A 381 -0.36 -10.09 16.16
CA LYS A 381 0.24 -9.67 17.43
C LYS A 381 0.90 -10.86 18.14
N ARG A 382 1.94 -10.64 18.96
CA ARG A 382 2.55 -11.66 19.83
C ARG A 382 1.48 -12.36 20.68
N ASP A 383 1.50 -13.70 20.73
CA ASP A 383 0.58 -14.46 21.57
C ASP A 383 0.93 -14.23 23.04
N VAL A 384 0.08 -13.49 23.76
CA VAL A 384 0.19 -13.29 25.21
C VAL A 384 -0.62 -14.33 25.98
N GLY A 385 -1.25 -15.28 25.26
CA GLY A 385 -2.02 -16.38 25.81
C GLY A 385 -1.37 -17.75 25.68
N THR A 386 -1.89 -18.74 26.40
CA THR A 386 -1.48 -20.16 26.35
C THR A 386 -2.36 -20.96 25.39
N GLU A 387 -1.94 -22.17 25.00
CA GLU A 387 -2.76 -23.07 24.15
C GLU A 387 -4.10 -23.47 24.80
N ASP A 388 -4.21 -23.28 26.12
CA ASP A 388 -5.37 -23.62 26.94
C ASP A 388 -6.36 -22.47 27.14
N ASP A 389 -6.08 -21.28 26.59
CA ASP A 389 -7.01 -20.15 26.63
C ASP A 389 -8.20 -20.44 25.72
N GLY A 390 -9.24 -21.06 26.29
CA GLY A 390 -10.47 -21.39 25.59
C GLY A 390 -11.32 -20.16 25.23
N ASP A 391 -12.44 -20.38 24.54
CA ASP A 391 -13.40 -19.32 24.15
C ASP A 391 -14.06 -18.58 25.34
N SER A 392 -13.73 -18.98 26.57
CA SER A 392 -14.27 -18.45 27.84
C SER A 392 -13.25 -17.68 28.68
N THR A 393 -12.00 -17.58 28.22
CA THR A 393 -10.96 -16.82 28.91
C THR A 393 -11.24 -15.32 28.74
N GLU A 394 -11.41 -14.59 29.84
CA GLU A 394 -11.45 -13.13 29.81
C GLU A 394 -10.10 -12.62 29.31
N LEU A 395 -10.09 -12.02 28.13
CA LEU A 395 -8.89 -11.42 27.57
C LEU A 395 -8.72 -10.01 28.13
N PRO A 396 -7.48 -9.56 28.37
CA PRO A 396 -7.21 -8.17 28.70
C PRO A 396 -7.85 -7.25 27.67
N GLU A 397 -8.40 -6.14 28.15
CA GLU A 397 -8.95 -5.09 27.30
C GLU A 397 -7.92 -4.70 26.22
N PRO A 398 -8.33 -4.55 24.94
CA PRO A 398 -7.43 -4.01 23.94
C PRO A 398 -6.81 -2.73 24.45
N ASP A 399 -5.47 -2.66 24.39
CA ASP A 399 -4.67 -1.49 24.76
C ASP A 399 -4.46 -1.26 26.28
N SER A 400 -4.64 -2.29 27.14
CA SER A 400 -4.29 -2.18 28.57
C SER A 400 -2.78 -2.19 28.87
N ASP A 401 -1.94 -2.55 27.90
CA ASP A 401 -0.50 -2.67 28.04
C ASP A 401 0.20 -2.08 26.80
N GLU A 402 1.08 -1.08 27.00
CA GLU A 402 1.76 -0.33 25.93
C GLU A 402 2.63 -1.24 25.04
N SER A 403 3.08 -2.38 25.59
CA SER A 403 3.85 -3.40 24.86
C SER A 403 3.03 -4.15 23.79
N GLU A 404 1.69 -4.09 23.81
CA GLU A 404 0.80 -4.66 22.77
C GLU A 404 0.59 -3.75 21.56
N ALA A 405 1.00 -2.48 21.65
CA ALA A 405 0.91 -1.48 20.58
C ALA A 405 2.13 -1.50 19.64
N GLU A 406 3.30 -1.93 20.13
CA GLU A 406 4.58 -1.90 19.39
C GLU A 406 4.52 -2.61 18.02
N GLY A 407 3.69 -3.65 17.87
CA GLY A 407 3.54 -4.36 16.59
C GLY A 407 2.56 -3.74 15.57
N GLN A 408 1.69 -2.81 15.97
CA GLN A 408 0.71 -2.18 15.05
C GLN A 408 1.21 -0.88 14.44
N GLU A 409 2.04 -0.10 15.15
CA GLU A 409 2.66 1.10 14.57
C GLU A 409 3.62 0.77 13.41
N GLU A 410 4.13 -0.48 13.35
CA GLU A 410 5.10 -0.95 12.36
C GLU A 410 4.48 -1.78 11.20
N ASP A 411 3.16 -2.01 11.17
CA ASP A 411 2.54 -2.82 10.12
C ASP A 411 2.22 -2.00 8.87
N ALA A 412 3.19 -1.93 7.95
CA ALA A 412 3.07 -1.28 6.64
C ALA A 412 2.06 -1.94 5.69
N SER A 413 1.49 -3.11 6.05
CA SER A 413 0.57 -3.90 5.23
C SER A 413 -0.86 -3.32 5.26
N VAL A 414 -1.02 -2.06 4.83
CA VAL A 414 -2.29 -1.32 4.81
C VAL A 414 -2.52 -0.67 3.45
N ILE A 415 -3.80 -0.55 3.07
CA ILE A 415 -4.23 0.11 1.83
C ILE A 415 -5.48 0.96 2.07
N LEU A 416 -5.59 2.10 1.39
CA LEU A 416 -6.85 2.87 1.31
C LEU A 416 -7.62 2.44 0.07
N ARG A 417 -8.84 1.92 0.23
CA ARG A 417 -9.66 1.46 -0.90
C ARG A 417 -10.64 2.54 -1.36
N ARG A 418 -10.79 2.70 -2.68
CA ARG A 418 -11.59 3.75 -3.33
C ARG A 418 -12.42 3.24 -4.52
N GLY A 419 -12.62 1.93 -4.60
CA GLY A 419 -13.29 1.29 -5.73
C GLY A 419 -14.74 1.73 -5.95
N ILE A 420 -15.31 1.35 -7.08
CA ILE A 420 -16.69 1.62 -7.45
C ILE A 420 -17.27 0.44 -8.23
N THR A 421 -18.57 0.17 -8.07
CA THR A 421 -19.26 -0.89 -8.82
C THR A 421 -19.46 -0.51 -10.30
N PHE A 422 -19.53 -1.50 -11.18
CA PHE A 422 -19.91 -1.34 -12.59
C PHE A 422 -20.89 -2.43 -13.04
N GLY A 423 -21.53 -2.21 -14.18
CA GLY A 423 -22.52 -3.15 -14.74
C GLY A 423 -23.91 -3.02 -14.12
N PRO A 424 -24.91 -3.69 -14.72
CA PRO A 424 -26.30 -3.63 -14.28
C PRO A 424 -26.56 -4.52 -13.05
N GLU A 425 -27.70 -4.29 -12.40
CA GLU A 425 -28.28 -5.24 -11.42
C GLU A 425 -28.60 -6.58 -12.10
N LEU A 426 -28.89 -7.61 -11.30
CA LEU A 426 -29.30 -8.92 -11.83
C LEU A 426 -30.63 -8.83 -12.58
N THR A 427 -30.64 -9.37 -13.80
CA THR A 427 -31.87 -9.57 -14.57
C THR A 427 -32.69 -10.73 -13.99
N GLU A 428 -34.00 -10.75 -14.27
CA GLU A 428 -34.86 -11.88 -13.88
C GLU A 428 -34.45 -13.20 -14.53
N GLN A 429 -33.82 -13.15 -15.71
CA GLN A 429 -33.28 -14.33 -16.38
C GLN A 429 -32.08 -14.91 -15.62
N GLU A 430 -31.12 -14.07 -15.22
CA GLU A 430 -29.93 -14.51 -14.48
C GLU A 430 -30.30 -15.12 -13.12
N LYS A 431 -31.27 -14.52 -12.41
CA LYS A 431 -31.79 -15.05 -11.15
C LYS A 431 -32.41 -16.44 -11.34
N ARG A 432 -33.22 -16.62 -12.40
CA ARG A 432 -33.89 -17.89 -12.69
C ARG A 432 -32.92 -18.98 -13.16
N GLU A 433 -31.93 -18.64 -13.98
CA GLU A 433 -30.95 -19.59 -14.51
C GLU A 433 -29.81 -19.86 -13.52
N GLY A 434 -29.62 -19.02 -12.51
CA GLY A 434 -28.48 -19.09 -11.60
C GLY A 434 -27.14 -18.92 -12.32
N ARG A 435 -27.11 -18.12 -13.40
CA ARG A 435 -25.94 -17.96 -14.26
C ARG A 435 -25.78 -16.51 -14.69
N THR A 436 -24.55 -16.03 -14.69
CA THR A 436 -24.19 -14.69 -15.18
C THR A 436 -24.37 -14.60 -16.70
N ILE A 437 -25.03 -13.54 -17.14
CA ILE A 437 -25.23 -13.18 -18.56
C ILE A 437 -24.62 -11.81 -18.84
N GLU A 438 -24.84 -10.84 -17.95
CA GLU A 438 -24.31 -9.48 -18.07
C GLU A 438 -23.03 -9.30 -17.24
N GLU A 439 -22.07 -8.54 -17.76
CA GLU A 439 -20.84 -8.22 -17.05
C GLU A 439 -21.11 -7.17 -15.95
N ARG A 440 -20.66 -7.47 -14.73
CA ARG A 440 -20.79 -6.60 -13.56
C ARG A 440 -19.68 -6.87 -12.57
N GLY A 441 -19.42 -5.94 -11.68
CA GLY A 441 -18.44 -6.14 -10.62
C GLY A 441 -17.93 -4.84 -10.02
N ILE A 442 -16.65 -4.81 -9.68
CA ILE A 442 -16.00 -3.66 -9.04
C ILE A 442 -14.77 -3.25 -9.87
N TYR A 443 -14.65 -1.96 -10.13
CA TYR A 443 -13.35 -1.35 -10.41
C TYR A 443 -12.68 -1.09 -9.07
N PHE A 444 -11.82 -2.02 -8.67
CA PHE A 444 -11.10 -1.93 -7.42
C PHE A 444 -9.95 -0.94 -7.59
N THR A 445 -9.88 0.03 -6.69
CA THR A 445 -8.76 0.95 -6.59
C THR A 445 -8.25 1.02 -5.16
N CYS A 446 -6.93 1.05 -5.00
CA CYS A 446 -6.32 1.30 -3.70
C CYS A 446 -5.04 2.13 -3.75
N TYR A 447 -4.79 2.83 -2.65
CA TYR A 447 -3.64 3.68 -2.44
C TYR A 447 -2.73 3.14 -1.33
N GLN A 448 -1.43 3.23 -1.59
CA GLN A 448 -0.35 2.85 -0.68
C GLN A 448 0.94 3.56 -1.09
N SER A 449 1.89 3.70 -0.17
CA SER A 449 3.20 4.22 -0.52
C SER A 449 4.09 3.15 -1.14
N LEU A 450 3.89 1.86 -0.90
CA LEU A 450 4.71 0.78 -1.46
C LEU A 450 3.80 -0.36 -1.95
N ILE A 451 3.79 -0.62 -3.26
CA ILE A 451 2.92 -1.65 -3.87
C ILE A 451 3.28 -3.02 -3.32
N ARG A 452 4.58 -3.27 -3.15
CA ARG A 452 5.13 -4.52 -2.62
C ARG A 452 4.57 -4.88 -1.24
N ASP A 453 4.41 -3.93 -0.34
CA ASP A 453 3.96 -4.16 1.04
C ASP A 453 2.44 -3.98 1.20
N GLY A 454 1.80 -3.25 0.29
CA GLY A 454 0.35 -3.10 0.20
C GLY A 454 -0.31 -4.19 -0.65
N PHE A 455 -0.90 -3.78 -1.79
CA PHE A 455 -1.67 -4.67 -2.66
C PHE A 455 -0.98 -6.02 -2.99
N ASN A 456 0.29 -6.00 -3.41
CA ASN A 456 0.97 -7.23 -3.85
C ASN A 456 1.13 -8.21 -2.67
N PHE A 457 1.50 -7.73 -1.48
CA PHE A 457 1.63 -8.55 -0.28
C PHE A 457 0.30 -9.18 0.13
N LEU A 458 -0.75 -8.36 0.20
CA LEU A 458 -2.10 -8.79 0.60
C LEU A 458 -2.60 -9.91 -0.33
N MET A 459 -2.42 -9.76 -1.64
CA MET A 459 -2.88 -10.74 -2.64
C MET A 459 -2.04 -12.03 -2.62
N THR A 460 -0.72 -11.91 -2.66
CA THR A 460 0.18 -13.06 -2.88
C THR A 460 0.55 -13.79 -1.59
N ARG A 461 0.68 -13.07 -0.47
CA ARG A 461 1.18 -13.62 0.81
C ARG A 461 0.08 -13.95 1.79
N TRP A 462 -1.08 -13.30 1.70
CA TRP A 462 -2.20 -13.54 2.60
C TRP A 462 -3.36 -14.24 1.91
N ALA A 463 -3.98 -13.58 0.92
CA ALA A 463 -5.20 -14.06 0.28
C ALA A 463 -5.00 -15.44 -0.36
N SER A 464 -3.89 -15.61 -1.07
CA SER A 464 -3.57 -16.84 -1.80
C SER A 464 -2.82 -17.89 -0.97
N ASN A 465 -2.43 -17.60 0.27
CA ASN A 465 -1.65 -18.51 1.11
C ASN A 465 -2.54 -19.35 2.02
N SER A 466 -2.64 -20.66 1.79
CA SER A 466 -3.49 -21.56 2.60
C SER A 466 -3.07 -21.69 4.06
N SER A 467 -1.80 -21.43 4.37
CA SER A 467 -1.25 -21.55 5.72
C SER A 467 -1.31 -20.26 6.53
N PHE A 468 -1.77 -19.15 5.92
CA PHE A 468 -1.88 -17.86 6.57
C PHE A 468 -3.29 -17.65 7.16
N PRO A 469 -3.45 -17.00 8.33
CA PRO A 469 -2.42 -16.62 9.30
C PRO A 469 -1.71 -17.85 9.90
N GLU A 470 -0.45 -17.67 10.32
CA GLU A 470 0.40 -18.75 10.84
C GLU A 470 -0.04 -19.21 12.25
N TYR A 471 0.50 -20.36 12.69
CA TYR A 471 0.33 -20.93 14.04
C TYR A 471 -1.13 -21.18 14.46
N LYS A 472 -2.01 -21.49 13.50
CA LYS A 472 -3.42 -21.84 13.76
C LYS A 472 -3.59 -23.35 13.86
N THR A 473 -3.68 -23.84 15.10
CA THR A 473 -3.78 -25.27 15.41
C THR A 473 -5.20 -25.83 15.26
N LYS A 474 -6.24 -24.99 15.45
CA LYS A 474 -7.66 -25.36 15.30
C LYS A 474 -8.15 -25.17 13.86
N THR A 475 -7.52 -25.86 12.91
CA THR A 475 -7.83 -25.80 11.48
C THR A 475 -7.88 -27.19 10.87
N PHE A 476 -8.30 -27.30 9.61
CA PHE A 476 -8.22 -28.55 8.89
C PHE A 476 -6.73 -28.88 8.66
N PRO A 477 -6.31 -30.15 8.50
CA PRO A 477 -4.90 -30.49 8.30
C PRO A 477 -4.19 -29.71 7.18
N ASP A 478 -4.93 -29.22 6.17
CA ASP A 478 -4.42 -28.40 5.06
C ASP A 478 -4.23 -26.91 5.41
N GLY A 479 -4.58 -26.51 6.63
CA GLY A 479 -4.42 -25.16 7.18
C GLY A 479 -5.70 -24.31 7.23
N PRO A 480 -5.59 -23.02 7.60
CA PRO A 480 -6.69 -22.05 7.57
C PRO A 480 -7.49 -22.01 6.26
N GLY A 481 -6.81 -22.16 5.12
CA GLY A 481 -7.36 -21.99 3.78
C GLY A 481 -7.03 -20.63 3.17
N MET A 482 -7.62 -20.37 2.00
CA MET A 482 -7.39 -19.18 1.18
C MET A 482 -8.60 -18.25 1.20
N ASP A 483 -8.39 -17.00 0.86
CA ASP A 483 -9.46 -16.01 0.68
C ASP A 483 -10.50 -16.51 -0.34
N PRO A 484 -11.79 -16.60 -0.01
CA PRO A 484 -12.78 -17.17 -0.90
C PRO A 484 -13.01 -16.41 -2.21
N PHE A 485 -12.69 -15.12 -2.26
CA PHE A 485 -13.09 -14.23 -3.35
C PHE A 485 -11.92 -13.87 -4.25
N VAL A 486 -10.77 -13.53 -3.68
CA VAL A 486 -9.69 -12.91 -4.46
C VAL A 486 -8.38 -13.70 -4.43
N ASN A 487 -8.36 -14.91 -3.88
CA ASN A 487 -7.19 -15.79 -4.00
C ASN A 487 -6.83 -16.03 -5.48
N GLN A 488 -5.54 -16.18 -5.73
CA GLN A 488 -4.98 -16.46 -7.06
C GLN A 488 -4.16 -17.74 -7.00
N ARG A 489 -4.37 -18.63 -7.97
CA ARG A 489 -3.52 -19.81 -8.13
C ARG A 489 -2.26 -19.39 -8.87
N LEU A 490 -1.20 -19.14 -8.11
CA LEU A 490 0.07 -18.63 -8.63
C LEU A 490 0.78 -19.59 -9.61
N ARG A 491 0.46 -20.89 -9.57
CA ARG A 491 1.08 -21.94 -10.39
C ARG A 491 0.16 -23.16 -10.50
N PHE A 492 0.46 -24.09 -11.41
CA PHE A 492 -0.32 -25.32 -11.58
C PHE A 492 -0.25 -26.24 -10.34
N ASP A 493 0.85 -26.21 -9.59
CA ASP A 493 1.09 -26.94 -8.34
C ASP A 493 0.47 -26.25 -7.12
N HIS A 494 -0.08 -25.04 -7.28
CA HIS A 494 -0.75 -24.33 -6.20
C HIS A 494 -1.98 -25.12 -5.74
N PRO A 495 -2.18 -25.31 -4.42
CA PRO A 495 -3.31 -26.07 -3.91
C PRO A 495 -4.64 -25.50 -4.39
N GLN A 496 -5.65 -26.35 -4.47
CA GLN A 496 -7.02 -25.90 -4.73
C GLN A 496 -7.50 -25.02 -3.57
N GLY A 497 -8.26 -23.99 -3.92
CA GLY A 497 -8.83 -23.07 -2.95
C GLY A 497 -9.79 -23.81 -2.01
N HIS A 498 -9.57 -23.63 -0.71
CA HIS A 498 -10.45 -24.15 0.34
C HIS A 498 -10.51 -23.18 1.50
N ILE A 499 -11.50 -23.33 2.37
CA ILE A 499 -11.63 -22.63 3.64
C ILE A 499 -11.90 -23.64 4.76
N SER A 500 -11.20 -23.48 5.88
CA SER A 500 -11.52 -24.19 7.12
C SER A 500 -12.69 -23.52 7.84
N LEU A 501 -13.71 -24.29 8.20
CA LEU A 501 -14.93 -23.81 8.86
C LEU A 501 -15.19 -24.56 10.17
N TYR A 502 -15.83 -23.89 11.12
CA TYR A 502 -16.36 -24.53 12.33
C TYR A 502 -17.62 -25.34 12.00
N ASP A 503 -17.70 -26.58 12.48
CA ASP A 503 -18.83 -27.50 12.23
C ASP A 503 -20.04 -27.26 13.16
N GLY A 504 -19.86 -26.53 14.26
CA GLY A 504 -20.91 -26.23 15.23
C GLY A 504 -21.10 -27.28 16.34
N ASN A 505 -20.42 -28.43 16.24
CA ASN A 505 -20.56 -29.54 17.17
C ASN A 505 -19.31 -29.75 18.04
N ASN A 506 -18.11 -29.65 17.45
CA ASN A 506 -16.86 -29.91 18.16
C ASN A 506 -15.88 -28.75 17.96
N SER A 507 -15.56 -28.03 19.03
CA SER A 507 -14.65 -26.87 19.01
C SER A 507 -13.25 -27.17 18.51
N GLU A 508 -12.84 -28.44 18.50
CA GLU A 508 -11.53 -28.92 18.08
C GLU A 508 -11.56 -29.55 16.67
N LYS A 509 -12.73 -29.63 16.03
CA LYS A 509 -12.85 -30.12 14.66
C LYS A 509 -13.29 -29.00 13.73
N THR A 510 -12.68 -29.00 12.56
CA THR A 510 -13.05 -28.10 11.47
C THR A 510 -13.35 -28.91 10.22
N VAL A 511 -14.17 -28.33 9.36
CA VAL A 511 -14.53 -28.89 8.07
C VAL A 511 -13.82 -28.11 6.99
N LYS A 512 -13.25 -28.82 6.03
CA LYS A 512 -12.77 -28.24 4.78
C LYS A 512 -13.94 -28.02 3.83
N LEU A 513 -14.15 -26.78 3.41
CA LEU A 513 -15.02 -26.45 2.29
C LEU A 513 -14.16 -26.10 1.08
N ASP A 514 -14.24 -26.91 0.03
CA ASP A 514 -13.60 -26.60 -1.25
C ASP A 514 -14.34 -25.47 -1.97
N LEU A 515 -13.59 -24.48 -2.45
CA LEU A 515 -14.15 -23.31 -3.16
C LEU A 515 -14.46 -23.61 -4.64
N GLY A 516 -14.01 -24.77 -5.14
CA GLY A 516 -14.15 -25.17 -6.53
C GLY A 516 -13.07 -24.60 -7.45
N ILE A 517 -13.14 -24.98 -8.73
CA ILE A 517 -12.15 -24.61 -9.75
C ILE A 517 -12.50 -23.28 -10.42
N SER A 518 -13.80 -22.96 -10.52
CA SER A 518 -14.27 -21.70 -11.12
C SER A 518 -14.38 -20.62 -10.04
N PRO A 519 -13.60 -19.53 -10.10
CA PRO A 519 -13.74 -18.43 -9.16
C PRO A 519 -15.06 -17.67 -9.40
N TRP A 520 -15.57 -17.03 -8.35
CA TRP A 520 -16.70 -16.10 -8.44
C TRP A 520 -16.28 -14.69 -8.81
N VAL A 521 -14.99 -14.37 -8.65
CA VAL A 521 -14.40 -13.10 -9.09
C VAL A 521 -13.39 -13.38 -10.20
N ASP A 522 -13.70 -12.95 -11.41
CA ASP A 522 -12.76 -12.99 -12.52
C ASP A 522 -11.91 -11.72 -12.49
N GLN A 523 -10.60 -11.87 -12.31
CA GLN A 523 -9.69 -10.74 -12.30
C GLN A 523 -9.27 -10.41 -13.73
N LYS A 524 -9.90 -9.39 -14.31
CA LYS A 524 -9.78 -9.01 -15.73
C LYS A 524 -8.55 -8.14 -16.05
N GLY A 525 -7.62 -8.02 -15.11
CA GLY A 525 -6.42 -7.21 -15.27
C GLY A 525 -6.56 -5.82 -14.67
N GLY A 526 -5.54 -5.01 -14.92
CA GLY A 526 -5.41 -3.69 -14.35
C GLY A 526 -4.02 -3.13 -14.57
N GLU A 527 -3.67 -2.09 -13.80
CA GLU A 527 -2.38 -1.43 -13.93
C GLU A 527 -1.95 -0.72 -12.62
N TYR A 528 -0.64 -0.53 -12.46
CA TYR A 528 -0.02 0.28 -11.43
C TYR A 528 0.25 1.70 -11.92
N PHE A 529 -0.21 2.68 -11.14
CA PHE A 529 -0.04 4.10 -11.39
C PHE A 529 0.61 4.77 -10.18
N PHE A 530 1.20 5.93 -10.42
CA PHE A 530 1.61 6.87 -9.40
C PHE A 530 0.73 8.12 -9.51
N THR A 531 0.12 8.51 -8.40
CA THR A 531 -0.70 9.73 -8.27
C THR A 531 0.18 10.81 -7.64
N PRO A 532 0.70 11.78 -8.42
CA PRO A 532 1.60 12.80 -7.89
C PRO A 532 0.86 13.82 -7.03
N SER A 533 1.62 14.56 -6.21
CA SER A 533 1.10 15.77 -5.55
C SER A 533 0.83 16.88 -6.57
N ILE A 534 0.00 17.86 -6.20
CA ILE A 534 -0.30 19.05 -7.01
C ILE A 534 0.99 19.80 -7.35
N LYS A 535 1.88 19.95 -6.37
CA LYS A 535 3.20 20.54 -6.55
C LYS A 535 4.03 19.78 -7.57
N ALA A 536 4.09 18.45 -7.50
CA ALA A 536 4.81 17.64 -8.49
C ALA A 536 4.25 17.81 -9.91
N LEU A 537 2.92 17.82 -10.05
CA LEU A 537 2.26 18.08 -11.35
C LEU A 537 2.66 19.44 -11.91
N ARG A 538 2.71 20.48 -11.08
CA ARG A 538 3.10 21.84 -11.48
C ARG A 538 4.59 21.95 -11.79
N GLU A 539 5.47 21.41 -10.96
CA GLU A 539 6.90 21.71 -11.06
C GLU A 539 7.65 20.73 -11.97
N GLN A 540 7.21 19.47 -12.04
CA GLN A 540 7.93 18.42 -12.76
C GLN A 540 7.26 18.04 -14.07
N PHE A 541 5.94 17.90 -14.05
CA PHE A 541 5.19 17.24 -15.13
C PHE A 541 4.46 18.18 -16.08
N SER A 542 4.48 19.49 -15.82
CA SER A 542 3.88 20.50 -16.70
C SER A 542 4.88 21.59 -17.05
N THR A 543 4.56 22.43 -18.02
CA THR A 543 5.37 23.61 -18.38
C THR A 543 4.49 24.83 -18.45
N ALA A 544 4.88 25.90 -17.75
CA ALA A 544 4.31 27.21 -17.98
C ALA A 544 4.54 27.61 -19.46
N VAL A 545 3.53 28.22 -20.08
CA VAL A 545 3.71 28.87 -21.37
C VAL A 545 4.70 30.00 -21.16
N SER A 546 5.78 30.02 -21.96
CA SER A 546 6.66 31.18 -22.01
C SER A 546 6.07 32.20 -22.99
N ASP A 547 5.92 33.45 -22.56
CA ASP A 547 5.32 34.57 -23.33
C ASP A 547 5.93 34.82 -24.73
N LYS A 548 7.02 34.13 -25.07
CA LYS A 548 7.71 34.24 -26.37
C LYS A 548 7.00 33.57 -27.54
N GLU A 549 6.03 32.67 -27.32
CA GLU A 549 5.29 32.03 -28.43
C GLU A 549 4.05 32.83 -28.89
N GLU A 550 3.42 33.61 -28.00
CA GLU A 550 2.23 34.43 -28.31
C GLU A 550 2.56 35.65 -29.18
N GLU A 551 3.79 36.16 -29.12
CA GLU A 551 4.24 37.32 -29.90
C GLU A 551 4.25 37.06 -31.42
N SER A 552 4.22 35.79 -31.84
CA SER A 552 4.23 35.42 -33.26
C SER A 552 2.86 35.47 -33.96
N LEU A 553 1.75 35.50 -33.20
CA LEU A 553 0.38 35.44 -33.73
C LEU A 553 -0.48 36.68 -33.43
N SER A 554 -0.04 37.57 -32.52
CA SER A 554 -0.81 38.74 -32.06
C SER A 554 -0.83 39.93 -33.02
N THR A 555 0.08 40.01 -33.99
CA THR A 555 0.18 41.17 -34.89
C THR A 555 -0.64 40.99 -36.17
N LYS A 556 -1.95 41.37 -36.17
CA LYS A 556 -2.64 42.04 -37.32
C LYS A 556 -4.18 42.23 -37.25
N HIS A 557 -4.92 42.00 -36.15
CA HIS A 557 -6.38 42.22 -36.15
C HIS A 557 -6.85 43.37 -35.20
N PRO A 558 -7.63 44.37 -35.68
CA PRO A 558 -8.07 45.53 -34.89
C PRO A 558 -8.88 45.17 -33.63
N THR A 559 -9.67 44.09 -33.71
CA THR A 559 -10.49 43.56 -32.60
C THR A 559 -9.64 43.04 -31.44
N VAL A 560 -8.42 42.57 -31.72
CA VAL A 560 -7.47 42.07 -30.72
C VAL A 560 -6.88 43.24 -29.94
N GLN A 561 -6.69 44.41 -30.55
CA GLN A 561 -6.22 45.61 -29.85
C GLN A 561 -7.26 46.15 -28.86
N GLU A 562 -8.55 46.08 -29.20
CA GLU A 562 -9.63 46.49 -28.30
C GLU A 562 -9.75 45.57 -27.08
N LEU A 563 -9.60 44.25 -27.28
CA LEU A 563 -9.56 43.28 -26.19
C LEU A 563 -8.34 43.46 -25.28
N HIS A 564 -7.16 43.73 -25.84
CA HIS A 564 -5.97 44.07 -25.04
C HIS A 564 -6.18 45.33 -24.20
N GLY A 565 -6.87 46.35 -24.73
CA GLY A 565 -7.22 47.54 -23.96
C GLY A 565 -8.16 47.23 -22.77
N ARG A 566 -9.07 46.27 -22.94
CA ARG A 566 -9.97 45.80 -21.88
C ARG A 566 -9.24 44.99 -20.81
N ILE A 567 -8.29 44.14 -21.23
CA ILE A 567 -7.45 43.34 -20.34
C ILE A 567 -6.56 44.25 -19.48
N ALA A 568 -5.92 45.26 -20.08
CA ALA A 568 -5.11 46.22 -19.33
C ALA A 568 -5.90 47.00 -18.26
N GLN A 569 -7.20 47.30 -18.52
CA GLN A 569 -8.08 47.90 -17.51
C GLN A 569 -8.41 46.94 -16.36
N LEU A 570 -8.60 45.66 -16.66
CA LEU A 570 -8.85 44.64 -15.64
C LEU A 570 -7.61 44.36 -14.80
N GLU A 571 -6.42 44.38 -15.41
CA GLU A 571 -5.14 44.25 -14.72
C GLU A 571 -4.88 45.42 -13.76
N ASP A 572 -5.13 46.67 -14.17
CA ASP A 572 -5.03 47.83 -13.27
C ASP A 572 -6.02 47.73 -12.09
N THR A 573 -7.22 47.20 -12.35
CA THR A 573 -8.22 46.97 -11.30
C THR A 573 -7.77 45.88 -10.33
N ASN A 574 -7.17 44.80 -10.84
CA ASN A 574 -6.67 43.70 -10.03
C ASN A 574 -5.48 44.14 -9.16
N MET A 575 -4.58 44.95 -9.71
CA MET A 575 -3.42 45.51 -8.99
C MET A 575 -3.84 46.41 -7.81
N ARG A 576 -4.97 47.12 -7.94
CA ARG A 576 -5.56 47.89 -6.83
C ARG A 576 -6.14 46.99 -5.74
N LEU A 577 -6.73 45.85 -6.10
CA LEU A 577 -7.23 44.86 -5.14
C LEU A 577 -6.09 44.15 -4.41
N GLU A 578 -4.99 43.84 -5.11
CA GLU A 578 -3.77 43.29 -4.53
C GLU A 578 -3.15 44.24 -3.50
N LYS A 579 -3.15 45.55 -3.77
CA LYS A 579 -2.68 46.55 -2.81
C LYS A 579 -3.50 46.56 -1.51
N ILE A 580 -4.83 46.47 -1.59
CA ILE A 580 -5.72 46.34 -0.42
C ILE A 580 -5.42 45.04 0.35
N THR A 581 -5.11 43.96 -0.37
CA THR A 581 -4.76 42.66 0.21
C THR A 581 -3.40 42.71 0.92
N HIS A 582 -2.45 43.47 0.37
CA HIS A 582 -1.12 43.70 0.98
C HIS A 582 -1.20 44.53 2.26
N GLU A 583 -2.06 45.55 2.31
CA GLU A 583 -2.33 46.33 3.53
C GLU A 583 -2.93 45.46 4.65
N ARG A 584 -3.81 44.51 4.30
CA ARG A 584 -4.35 43.49 5.24
C ARG A 584 -3.30 42.48 5.70
N ALA A 585 -2.32 42.16 4.86
CA ALA A 585 -1.23 41.25 5.23
C ALA A 585 -0.28 41.86 6.27
N GLN A 586 -0.08 43.18 6.25
CA GLN A 586 0.72 43.90 7.25
C GLN A 586 0.04 43.89 8.64
N GLU A 587 -1.29 43.92 8.70
CA GLU A 587 -2.04 43.72 9.97
C GLU A 587 -1.81 42.31 10.55
N ILE A 588 -1.74 41.29 9.70
CA ILE A 588 -1.47 39.89 10.11
C ILE A 588 -0.02 39.73 10.58
N GLU A 589 0.93 40.44 9.98
CA GLU A 589 2.34 40.42 10.38
C GLU A 589 2.55 41.03 11.78
N SER A 590 1.80 42.08 12.11
CA SER A 590 1.75 42.65 13.46
C SER A 590 1.21 41.68 14.51
N LEU A 591 0.19 40.87 14.17
CA LEU A 591 -0.32 39.79 15.03
C LEU A 591 0.68 38.63 15.18
N ASN A 592 1.43 38.29 14.13
CA ASN A 592 2.47 37.27 14.18
C ASN A 592 3.68 37.66 15.05
N ALA A 593 4.00 38.96 15.14
CA ALA A 593 5.03 39.45 16.05
C ALA A 593 4.64 39.19 17.53
N GLN A 594 3.37 39.40 17.88
CA GLN A 594 2.85 39.09 19.22
C GLN A 594 2.88 37.58 19.52
N LEU A 595 2.68 36.72 18.53
CA LEU A 595 2.78 35.27 18.66
C LEU A 595 4.23 34.78 18.90
N ASN A 596 5.21 35.45 18.30
CA ASN A 596 6.63 35.10 18.45
C ASN A 596 7.19 35.42 19.83
N GLU A 597 6.74 36.51 20.48
CA GLU A 597 7.07 36.79 21.88
C GLU A 597 6.59 35.67 22.82
N SER A 598 5.41 35.11 22.54
CA SER A 598 4.88 33.96 23.31
C SER A 598 5.68 32.66 23.09
N ARG A 599 6.32 32.47 21.92
CA ARG A 599 7.16 31.29 21.61
C ARG A 599 8.52 31.35 22.29
N GLN A 600 9.13 32.53 22.41
CA GLN A 600 10.41 32.70 23.11
C GLN A 600 10.30 32.36 24.60
N ALA A 601 9.15 32.63 25.22
CA ALA A 601 8.86 32.22 26.60
C ALA A 601 8.83 30.69 26.78
N HIS A 602 8.39 29.94 25.77
CA HIS A 602 8.34 28.47 25.79
C HIS A 602 9.71 27.82 25.56
N GLN A 603 10.55 28.42 24.71
CA GLN A 603 11.87 27.89 24.38
C GLN A 603 12.85 27.92 25.57
N LYS A 604 12.67 28.89 26.47
CA LYS A 604 13.41 28.98 27.73
C LYS A 604 13.14 27.81 28.70
N LEU A 605 11.96 27.16 28.57
CA LEU A 605 11.57 25.98 29.34
C LEU A 605 12.28 24.70 28.86
N LEU A 606 12.64 24.64 27.56
CA LEU A 606 13.24 23.45 26.93
C LEU A 606 14.75 23.36 27.20
N GLU A 607 15.44 24.49 27.36
CA GLU A 607 16.87 24.56 27.69
C GLU A 607 17.19 23.96 29.08
N GLU A 608 16.22 23.94 30.00
CA GLU A 608 16.37 23.38 31.34
C GLU A 608 16.36 21.84 31.36
N THR A 609 15.79 21.20 30.34
CA THR A 609 15.67 19.74 30.22
C THR A 609 16.81 19.05 29.44
N GLY A 610 17.73 19.81 28.84
CA GLY A 610 18.72 19.33 27.85
C GLY A 610 20.05 18.76 28.38
N LYS A 611 20.19 18.36 29.65
CA LYS A 611 21.46 17.83 30.18
C LYS A 611 21.36 16.37 30.64
N GLN A 612 21.52 15.41 29.72
CA GLN A 612 22.20 14.11 29.93
C GLN A 612 22.35 13.32 28.62
N SER A 613 23.60 13.03 28.22
CA SER A 613 24.01 12.28 27.02
C SER A 613 24.35 10.82 27.36
N ARG A 614 24.03 9.82 26.50
CA ARG A 614 24.61 8.47 26.52
C ARG A 614 24.65 7.79 25.13
N ALA A 615 25.63 6.88 25.01
CA ALA A 615 26.24 6.32 23.80
C ALA A 615 25.35 5.47 22.86
N ILE A 616 25.82 5.30 21.61
CA ILE A 616 25.20 4.52 20.53
C ILE A 616 25.80 3.09 20.50
N LEU A 617 24.93 2.08 20.52
CA LEU A 617 25.25 0.64 20.35
C LEU A 617 24.59 0.13 19.06
N GLY A 618 25.29 -0.73 18.32
CA GLY A 618 24.74 -1.43 17.14
C GLY A 618 23.89 -2.66 17.52
N TYR A 619 23.09 -3.13 16.55
CA TYR A 619 21.94 -4.05 16.69
C TYR A 619 22.21 -5.48 17.21
N ALA A 620 23.39 -5.75 17.78
CA ALA A 620 23.67 -7.01 18.47
C ALA A 620 24.43 -6.85 19.80
N GLY A 621 24.74 -5.63 20.26
CA GLY A 621 25.28 -5.43 21.61
C GLY A 621 26.75 -5.84 21.85
N PHE A 622 27.46 -6.40 20.86
CA PHE A 622 28.78 -7.03 21.08
C PHE A 622 30.00 -6.23 20.59
N THR A 623 29.84 -5.05 19.98
CA THR A 623 31.00 -4.30 19.48
C THR A 623 30.86 -2.79 19.61
N ARG A 624 31.96 -2.18 20.06
CA ARG A 624 32.18 -0.73 20.20
C ARG A 624 32.66 -0.19 18.84
N LEU A 625 31.72 0.28 18.01
CA LEU A 625 31.99 0.82 16.67
C LEU A 625 32.61 2.24 16.68
N ASP A 626 32.74 2.85 17.87
CA ASP A 626 33.41 4.13 18.09
C ASP A 626 34.89 4.11 17.68
N ILE A 627 35.50 2.93 17.54
CA ILE A 627 36.89 2.79 17.10
C ILE A 627 37.09 3.08 15.60
N LEU A 628 36.06 2.88 14.77
CA LEU A 628 36.15 3.19 13.32
C LEU A 628 36.37 4.69 13.07
N ASN A 629 35.93 5.55 14.02
CA ASN A 629 36.17 6.99 14.01
C ASN A 629 37.60 7.38 14.39
N GLN A 630 38.39 6.46 14.93
CA GLN A 630 39.76 6.69 15.39
C GLN A 630 40.80 6.23 14.36
N LEU A 631 40.39 5.49 13.32
CA LEU A 631 41.25 5.04 12.23
C LEU A 631 41.41 6.15 11.18
N ASN A 632 42.63 6.32 10.67
CA ASN A 632 42.87 7.21 9.53
C ASN A 632 42.46 6.53 8.22
N ASP A 633 42.33 7.32 7.14
CA ASP A 633 41.82 6.82 5.86
C ASP A 633 42.71 5.72 5.21
N ALA A 634 44.00 5.66 5.53
CA ALA A 634 44.89 4.60 5.03
C ALA A 634 44.67 3.27 5.77
N ASP A 635 44.39 3.33 7.07
CA ASP A 635 44.10 2.15 7.89
C ASP A 635 42.67 1.65 7.66
N LEU A 636 41.73 2.55 7.34
CA LEU A 636 40.36 2.21 6.95
C LEU A 636 40.32 1.44 5.61
N ARG A 637 41.09 1.87 4.60
CA ARG A 637 41.25 1.14 3.32
C ARG A 637 41.86 -0.24 3.52
N ARG A 638 42.90 -0.34 4.35
CA ARG A 638 43.53 -1.64 4.66
C ARG A 638 42.57 -2.56 5.39
N LEU A 639 41.79 -2.05 6.34
CA LEU A 639 40.76 -2.82 7.03
C LEU A 639 39.69 -3.31 6.04
N LYS A 640 39.24 -2.46 5.12
CA LYS A 640 38.27 -2.83 4.08
C LYS A 640 38.80 -3.97 3.20
N HIS A 641 40.05 -3.87 2.74
CA HIS A 641 40.69 -4.91 1.94
C HIS A 641 40.87 -6.23 2.72
N ASP A 642 41.35 -6.17 3.96
CA ASP A 642 41.54 -7.36 4.79
C ASP A 642 40.19 -8.07 5.10
N VAL A 643 39.10 -7.30 5.25
CA VAL A 643 37.74 -7.84 5.43
C VAL A 643 37.19 -8.44 4.13
N GLU A 644 37.42 -7.80 2.99
CA GLU A 644 37.04 -8.31 1.66
C GLU A 644 37.81 -9.60 1.30
N ASP A 645 39.11 -9.68 1.59
CA ASP A 645 39.92 -10.89 1.40
C ASP A 645 39.44 -12.02 2.33
N THR A 646 39.06 -11.68 3.57
CA THR A 646 38.47 -12.63 4.52
C THR A 646 37.13 -13.17 4.01
N LEU A 647 36.27 -12.31 3.44
CA LEU A 647 35.03 -12.71 2.75
C LEU A 647 35.29 -13.51 1.47
N GLY A 648 36.37 -13.24 0.74
CA GLY A 648 36.79 -14.03 -0.41
C GLY A 648 37.16 -15.46 -0.01
N SER A 649 37.85 -15.62 1.13
CA SER A 649 38.16 -16.95 1.68
C SER A 649 36.93 -17.71 2.19
N LEU A 650 35.82 -17.03 2.51
CA LEU A 650 34.54 -17.65 2.92
C LEU A 650 33.81 -18.39 1.80
N ALA A 651 34.20 -18.17 0.54
CA ALA A 651 33.56 -18.79 -0.62
C ALA A 651 33.97 -20.26 -0.83
N GLU A 652 34.94 -20.78 -0.07
CA GLU A 652 35.44 -22.17 -0.15
C GLU A 652 35.28 -22.92 1.20
N ASP A 653 35.44 -24.26 1.20
CA ASP A 653 35.36 -25.10 2.41
C ASP A 653 36.54 -24.85 3.37
N VAL A 654 36.44 -23.83 4.22
CA VAL A 654 37.52 -23.44 5.13
C VAL A 654 37.42 -24.11 6.50
N ASN A 655 38.55 -24.65 6.98
CA ASN A 655 38.68 -25.29 8.29
C ASN A 655 38.48 -24.30 9.46
N TRP A 656 37.66 -24.66 10.45
CA TRP A 656 37.37 -23.85 11.65
C TRP A 656 38.60 -23.29 12.39
N LYS A 657 39.71 -24.04 12.47
CA LYS A 657 40.93 -23.56 13.14
C LYS A 657 41.63 -22.44 12.38
N GLN A 658 41.44 -22.38 11.07
CA GLN A 658 41.95 -21.31 10.22
C GLN A 658 41.10 -20.04 10.39
N TRP A 659 39.78 -20.21 10.48
CA TRP A 659 38.82 -19.14 10.80
C TRP A 659 39.12 -18.39 12.08
N GLN A 660 39.35 -19.13 13.17
CA GLN A 660 39.66 -18.52 14.47
C GLN A 660 40.94 -17.67 14.44
N ARG A 661 41.94 -18.06 13.64
CA ARG A 661 43.18 -17.28 13.50
C ARG A 661 42.96 -15.99 12.73
N ILE A 662 42.25 -16.03 11.60
CA ILE A 662 41.99 -14.85 10.76
C ILE A 662 41.25 -13.77 11.56
N ILE A 663 40.21 -14.15 12.31
CA ILE A 663 39.45 -13.21 13.15
C ILE A 663 40.31 -12.66 14.30
N HIS A 664 41.19 -13.48 14.88
CA HIS A 664 42.12 -13.05 15.92
C HIS A 664 43.18 -12.09 15.43
N ASP A 665 43.66 -12.28 14.21
CA ASP A 665 44.61 -11.38 13.58
C ASP A 665 43.93 -10.03 13.25
N LEU A 666 42.67 -10.05 12.79
CA LEU A 666 41.87 -8.83 12.58
C LEU A 666 41.60 -8.06 13.90
N ASP A 667 41.16 -8.74 14.95
CA ASP A 667 40.91 -8.12 16.26
C ASP A 667 42.18 -7.54 16.88
N SER A 668 43.28 -8.30 16.83
CA SER A 668 44.57 -7.87 17.37
C SER A 668 45.14 -6.67 16.61
N LYS A 669 44.90 -6.59 15.30
CA LYS A 669 45.42 -5.54 14.43
C LYS A 669 44.62 -4.23 14.52
N TYR A 670 43.30 -4.31 14.65
CA TYR A 670 42.41 -3.12 14.62
C TYR A 670 41.76 -2.79 15.96
N GLY A 671 41.96 -3.63 16.97
CA GLY A 671 41.59 -3.35 18.36
C GLY A 671 40.09 -3.36 18.64
N PHE A 672 39.31 -4.19 17.93
CA PHE A 672 37.86 -4.31 18.15
C PHE A 672 37.52 -4.79 19.58
N LYS A 673 38.52 -5.33 20.30
CA LYS A 673 38.42 -5.87 21.67
C LYS A 673 37.35 -6.95 21.75
N LEU A 674 37.36 -7.84 20.75
CA LEU A 674 36.44 -8.96 20.71
C LEU A 674 36.75 -9.88 21.90
N VAL A 675 35.77 -10.03 22.79
CA VAL A 675 35.91 -10.92 23.94
C VAL A 675 35.77 -12.34 23.42
N TYR A 676 36.88 -13.06 23.33
CA TYR A 676 36.87 -14.48 23.01
C TYR A 676 36.17 -15.25 24.14
N GLY A 677 34.94 -15.68 23.87
CA GLY A 677 34.26 -16.67 24.70
C GLY A 677 35.01 -18.00 24.62
N ASN A 678 36.02 -18.19 25.47
CA ASN A 678 36.57 -19.51 25.76
C ASN A 678 35.52 -20.28 26.56
N GLY A 679 34.58 -20.94 25.87
CA GLY A 679 33.75 -22.03 26.40
C GLY A 679 33.15 -21.85 27.81
N GLY A 680 32.85 -20.63 28.25
CA GLY A 680 32.50 -20.36 29.64
C GLY A 680 31.92 -18.97 29.83
N HIS A 681 30.61 -18.96 30.07
CA HIS A 681 29.83 -17.98 30.85
C HIS A 681 30.03 -16.48 30.58
N TYR A 682 28.97 -15.82 30.07
CA TYR A 682 28.68 -14.43 30.43
C TYR A 682 27.28 -14.34 31.03
N GLU A 683 27.22 -13.71 32.20
CA GLU A 683 26.06 -13.57 33.08
C GLU A 683 25.23 -12.34 32.71
N GLY A 684 23.92 -12.53 32.54
CA GLY A 684 22.90 -11.49 32.37
C GLY A 684 21.52 -12.04 32.79
N GLN A 685 20.70 -11.23 33.45
CA GLN A 685 19.75 -11.59 34.53
C GLN A 685 18.51 -12.47 34.25
N HIS A 686 18.42 -13.24 33.15
CA HIS A 686 17.26 -14.15 32.92
C HIS A 686 17.62 -15.60 32.51
N TRP A 687 18.83 -16.06 32.82
CA TRP A 687 19.30 -17.43 32.51
C TRP A 687 18.51 -18.59 33.17
N ARG A 688 17.73 -18.37 34.24
CA ARG A 688 16.98 -19.47 34.89
C ARG A 688 15.85 -20.03 34.03
N GLU A 689 15.34 -19.28 33.06
CA GLU A 689 14.26 -19.71 32.17
C GLU A 689 14.76 -20.51 30.96
N TRP A 690 16.03 -20.37 30.60
CA TRP A 690 16.62 -21.12 29.47
C TRP A 690 17.17 -22.50 29.87
N LYS A 691 17.38 -22.74 31.16
CA LYS A 691 17.92 -24.00 31.69
C LYS A 691 16.95 -25.18 31.57
N ALA A 692 15.66 -24.93 31.35
CA ALA A 692 14.67 -25.96 31.06
C ALA A 692 14.80 -26.55 29.64
N ILE A 693 15.53 -25.87 28.73
CA ILE A 693 15.74 -26.34 27.35
C ILE A 693 17.05 -27.15 27.21
N GLN A 694 18.00 -27.03 28.15
CA GLN A 694 19.35 -27.62 28.00
C GLN A 694 19.61 -28.94 28.76
N HIS A 695 18.72 -29.41 29.63
CA HIS A 695 18.86 -30.74 30.25
C HIS A 695 17.95 -31.78 29.58
N SER A 696 18.20 -32.04 28.30
CA SER A 696 17.89 -33.30 27.64
C SER A 696 19.04 -33.62 26.70
N THR A 697 20.09 -34.19 27.29
CA THR A 697 21.30 -34.61 26.58
C THR A 697 21.04 -35.88 25.77
N SER A 698 21.69 -35.89 24.62
CA SER A 698 22.20 -37.04 23.86
C SER A 698 21.25 -37.66 22.81
N HIS A 699 21.67 -37.52 21.55
CA HIS A 699 21.20 -38.22 20.33
C HIS A 699 19.86 -37.80 19.70
N PHE A 700 19.80 -36.63 19.07
CA PHE A 700 18.84 -36.39 17.99
C PHE A 700 19.47 -35.59 16.83
N LYS A 701 19.27 -36.07 15.60
CA LYS A 701 19.48 -35.32 14.36
C LYS A 701 18.51 -34.13 14.36
N TYR A 702 19.03 -32.91 14.33
CA TYR A 702 18.19 -31.73 14.13
C TYR A 702 17.91 -31.56 12.64
N ASP A 703 16.63 -31.42 12.30
CA ASP A 703 16.17 -31.01 10.98
C ASP A 703 15.87 -29.50 11.03
N ARG A 704 16.85 -28.67 10.71
CA ARG A 704 16.65 -27.21 10.61
C ARG A 704 16.81 -26.76 9.17
N THR A 705 15.75 -26.14 8.67
CA THR A 705 15.77 -25.31 7.48
C THR A 705 16.35 -23.95 7.86
N VAL A 706 17.54 -23.63 7.37
CA VAL A 706 18.05 -22.26 7.42
C VAL A 706 17.80 -21.63 6.06
N ALA A 707 17.09 -20.52 6.06
CA ALA A 707 16.72 -19.78 4.86
C ALA A 707 17.64 -18.55 4.76
N PHE A 708 18.23 -18.35 3.59
CA PHE A 708 19.02 -17.15 3.30
C PHE A 708 18.41 -16.35 2.15
N ARG A 709 18.74 -15.06 2.14
CA ARG A 709 18.17 -14.05 1.26
C ARG A 709 19.23 -13.64 0.23
N ASN A 710 18.93 -13.75 -1.06
CA ASN A 710 19.85 -13.27 -2.10
C ASN A 710 19.71 -11.74 -2.30
N ARG A 711 20.59 -11.15 -3.14
CA ARG A 711 20.60 -9.70 -3.49
C ARG A 711 19.27 -9.16 -4.04
N MET A 712 18.31 -10.02 -4.40
CA MET A 712 16.98 -9.62 -4.90
C MET A 712 15.86 -9.79 -3.85
N GLY A 713 16.20 -10.05 -2.60
CA GLY A 713 15.23 -10.14 -1.50
C GLY A 713 14.38 -11.41 -1.50
N GLN A 714 14.71 -12.40 -2.34
CA GLN A 714 14.01 -13.69 -2.43
C GLN A 714 14.48 -14.64 -1.31
N TRP A 715 13.54 -15.39 -0.75
CA TRP A 715 13.83 -16.53 0.12
C TRP A 715 14.18 -17.74 -0.74
N CYS A 716 15.42 -18.21 -0.65
CA CYS A 716 15.81 -19.53 -1.16
C CYS A 716 15.60 -20.53 -0.02
N ASN A 717 14.72 -21.52 -0.19
CA ASN A 717 14.44 -22.50 0.86
C ASN A 717 14.96 -23.91 0.54
N ASN A 718 15.40 -24.56 1.64
CA ASN A 718 15.49 -25.99 1.92
C ASN A 718 16.78 -26.74 1.50
N MET A 719 17.87 -26.54 2.25
CA MET A 719 18.85 -27.62 2.46
C MET A 719 19.02 -27.91 3.95
N LYS A 720 19.02 -29.20 4.30
CA LYS A 720 19.33 -29.73 5.64
C LYS A 720 20.84 -29.76 5.81
N TRP A 721 21.36 -29.26 6.92
CA TRP A 721 22.78 -29.29 7.25
C TRP A 721 23.05 -30.29 8.36
N ASP A 722 24.06 -31.16 8.19
CA ASP A 722 24.53 -32.09 9.22
C ASP A 722 25.86 -31.55 9.77
N ALA A 723 25.85 -30.99 10.97
CA ALA A 723 27.05 -30.48 11.63
C ALA A 723 27.31 -31.29 12.91
N ALA A 724 28.38 -32.08 12.89
CA ALA A 724 28.87 -32.76 14.09
C ALA A 724 29.52 -31.74 15.04
N GLY A 725 28.85 -31.42 16.14
CA GLY A 725 29.39 -30.58 17.24
C GLY A 725 28.54 -29.34 17.52
N GLY A 726 27.62 -29.46 18.47
CA GLY A 726 26.56 -28.50 18.80
C GLY A 726 26.95 -27.16 19.46
N ASP A 727 28.13 -26.62 19.18
CA ASP A 727 28.52 -25.24 19.58
C ASP A 727 29.30 -24.48 18.49
N ALA A 728 29.80 -25.18 17.47
CA ALA A 728 30.62 -24.56 16.42
C ALA A 728 29.77 -23.77 15.41
N ALA A 729 28.56 -24.24 15.08
CA ALA A 729 27.71 -23.62 14.06
C ALA A 729 27.08 -22.29 14.52
N GLY A 730 26.68 -22.18 15.78
CA GLY A 730 26.13 -20.95 16.35
C GLY A 730 27.19 -19.86 16.48
N CYS A 731 28.38 -20.22 16.94
CA CYS A 731 29.53 -19.31 16.96
C CYS A 731 29.93 -18.89 15.54
N ALA A 732 30.03 -19.83 14.59
CA ALA A 732 30.37 -19.51 13.20
C ALA A 732 29.37 -18.55 12.56
N LEU A 733 28.06 -18.70 12.82
CA LEU A 733 27.03 -17.80 12.28
C LEU A 733 27.14 -16.38 12.85
N ILE A 734 27.43 -16.24 14.15
CA ILE A 734 27.63 -14.94 14.81
C ILE A 734 28.86 -14.22 14.23
N TRP A 735 29.95 -14.96 14.02
CA TRP A 735 31.19 -14.41 13.47
C TRP A 735 31.11 -14.11 11.96
N LEU A 736 30.38 -14.92 11.18
CA LEU A 736 30.04 -14.59 9.79
C LEU A 736 29.21 -13.30 9.72
N THR A 737 28.22 -13.19 10.59
CA THR A 737 27.35 -12.02 10.67
C THR A 737 28.17 -10.79 11.06
N PHE A 738 29.14 -10.92 11.96
CA PHE A 738 30.07 -9.84 12.31
C PHE A 738 30.92 -9.37 11.12
N VAL A 739 31.53 -10.30 10.36
CA VAL A 739 32.37 -9.95 9.20
C VAL A 739 31.52 -9.33 8.07
N ILE A 740 30.32 -9.87 7.82
CA ILE A 740 29.37 -9.33 6.83
C ILE A 740 28.86 -7.95 7.27
N GLN A 741 28.52 -7.76 8.54
CA GLN A 741 28.09 -6.47 9.08
C GLN A 741 29.22 -5.44 9.08
N LEU A 742 30.45 -5.85 9.42
CA LEU A 742 31.61 -4.96 9.38
C LEU A 742 31.91 -4.54 7.94
N HIS A 743 31.81 -5.46 6.98
CA HIS A 743 31.86 -5.16 5.56
C HIS A 743 30.77 -4.15 5.15
N ASP A 744 29.51 -4.42 5.47
CA ASP A 744 28.38 -3.55 5.09
C ASP A 744 28.47 -2.17 5.74
N VAL A 745 28.96 -2.08 6.98
CA VAL A 745 29.25 -0.81 7.65
C VAL A 745 30.41 -0.09 6.96
N LEU A 746 31.51 -0.76 6.62
CA LEU A 746 32.66 -0.15 5.91
C LEU A 746 32.32 0.27 4.47
N GLN A 747 31.32 -0.32 3.82
CA GLN A 747 30.83 0.13 2.51
C GLN A 747 30.00 1.42 2.61
N VAL A 748 29.42 1.71 3.77
CA VAL A 748 28.56 2.88 4.02
C VAL A 748 29.33 4.00 4.75
N TYR A 749 30.38 3.67 5.51
CA TYR A 749 31.15 4.60 6.32
C TYR A 749 32.34 5.17 5.52
N LYS A 750 32.29 6.48 5.21
CA LYS A 750 33.25 7.20 4.34
C LYS A 750 33.47 6.55 2.95
N PRO A 751 32.43 6.49 2.10
CA PRO A 751 32.48 5.84 0.78
C PRO A 751 33.52 6.44 -0.19
N GLU A 752 34.00 7.66 0.09
CA GLU A 752 35.09 8.34 -0.62
C GLU A 752 36.49 7.74 -0.36
N VAL A 753 36.64 6.93 0.69
CA VAL A 753 37.88 6.26 1.08
C VAL A 753 37.87 4.84 0.50
N CYS A 754 38.06 4.75 -0.82
CA CYS A 754 38.33 3.49 -1.53
C CYS A 754 39.82 3.37 -1.84
#